data_AF-A0A9D8XCC8-F1
#
_entry.id   AF-A0A9D8XCC8-F1
#
_cell.length_a   1.000
_cell.length_b   1.000
_cell.length_c   1.000
_cell.angle_alpha   90.00
_cell.angle_beta   90.00
_cell.angle_gamma   90.00
#
_symmetry.space_group_name_H-M   'P 1'
#
loop_
_entity.id
_entity.type
_entity.pdbx_description
1 polymer ?
#
loop_
_entity_poly.entity_id
_entity_poly.type
_entity_poly.pdbx_seq_one_letter_code
_entity_poly.pdbx_strand_id
1 'polypeptide(L)'
;MKNYILNRISPSSIFTRGLLCFSVAALLGPASVKADIQDGFIHGYEFDNSYSDMTGSASGTACRTISISEDGFLGQAVLCNKGYVRLEDSHGTAFGIEDGGNGKMTILCWFNPTSTSTSERVLVSNSNWKSGKNPGVVLDAQYKGGSYYNIGDGSDRIDVNAKLSIPANEWQFTAITADLTTNQAYLYYGTVDGTLQQMGSADLSNIDTLLSSYKWYIGEDYNDYYFYGLIDEVGFWDRALSFDEIDQIYTAQKAGTSLGEQVKLASSASTAQAGAYADAATWTGGVIPKVDANVAINAAVTSAGRSFNGEAVIGENGSLSASGCVFVGHSIGADGKLTINGGKNVFSGNSTNGFSSALIIGFQGGEGEFVLNGGSVAVSGRTHVGYDAGGETSFVQTGGTYESTQNIYIGASAGNAASLSISGGTLSTSETIAIGTGTDSTALMTVSGGTVSAKNLQVGRAGAGESAKLTITGGVVKVSNAVYGSSSAASGNVSISGTGQLLLDSTYTHATLAGIRELTELNIGGAGDGTGAMRFLKSLDCNVPITLTDDAAVGIGAGAVFTQKAAFTETSPSILTILGGGTLALSAQSTISGGTVIDSSSVKLTGEGTLGSGTVTMRGNGALEVHVAENEEKSFTNQVAGTGQFLKTGAGTLKVDAAQGVEAAGMTVSEGRLDFQGNMIGDFLIADGAVFSPGNGIGTMTLDGDFTADAGSRLVFELGEDAADMLTLESGSTLDISEEAVLELLIADADPRRTYTLIETEDGLGEYADTAFWTSLLTLPSDSDWELAVIGNTLQAVVSADPSVPEPSAWILLLLGSFGLFYRRKK
;
A
#
# COMPACT_ATOMS: atom_id res chain seq x y z
N MET A 1 51.91 85.61 16.93
CA MET A 1 52.80 84.73 17.74
C MET A 1 52.05 83.44 18.02
N LYS A 2 52.74 82.28 17.96
CA LYS A 2 52.41 80.96 18.54
C LYS A 2 50.97 80.38 18.48
N ASN A 3 50.90 79.16 17.89
CA ASN A 3 50.06 78.01 18.33
C ASN A 3 48.53 78.16 18.16
N TYR A 4 47.67 77.14 18.06
CA TYR A 4 47.70 75.65 18.04
C TYR A 4 46.56 75.19 17.09
N ILE A 5 46.39 73.96 16.58
CA ILE A 5 47.05 72.63 16.69
C ILE A 5 47.08 71.98 15.28
N LEU A 6 47.77 70.85 15.08
CA LEU A 6 47.73 70.02 13.86
C LEU A 6 46.94 68.72 14.12
N ASN A 7 46.23 68.19 13.11
CA ASN A 7 46.63 66.89 12.53
C ASN A 7 45.99 66.59 11.16
N ARG A 8 46.65 65.69 10.40
CA ARG A 8 46.58 65.62 8.93
C ARG A 8 45.85 64.40 8.35
N ILE A 9 45.32 64.68 7.16
CA ILE A 9 44.83 63.84 6.07
C ILE A 9 45.88 62.82 5.53
N SER A 10 45.47 61.53 5.46
CA SER A 10 45.62 60.50 4.37
C SER A 10 46.98 60.19 3.68
N PRO A 11 47.11 59.23 2.73
CA PRO A 11 46.21 58.10 2.37
C PRO A 11 46.91 56.71 2.18
N SER A 12 46.09 55.65 2.13
CA SER A 12 46.24 54.39 1.35
C SER A 12 47.58 53.61 1.27
N SER A 13 47.59 52.35 1.74
CA SER A 13 47.62 51.15 0.85
C SER A 13 47.67 49.78 1.58
N ILE A 14 46.72 48.88 1.22
CA ILE A 14 46.88 47.42 0.96
C ILE A 14 47.29 46.45 2.11
N PHE A 15 46.37 45.49 2.39
CA PHE A 15 46.53 44.07 2.83
C PHE A 15 47.71 43.65 3.76
N THR A 16 47.54 42.87 4.84
CA THR A 16 46.79 41.59 4.94
C THR A 16 46.38 41.27 6.39
N ARG A 17 45.36 40.41 6.56
CA ARG A 17 44.76 39.96 7.84
C ARG A 17 45.62 38.95 8.63
N GLY A 18 45.38 38.88 9.95
CA GLY A 18 45.45 37.62 10.70
C GLY A 18 45.78 37.74 12.20
N LEU A 19 44.78 37.68 13.09
CA LEU A 19 44.60 36.64 14.12
C LEU A 19 43.42 36.91 15.09
N LEU A 20 42.69 35.82 15.39
CA LEU A 20 41.98 35.49 16.64
C LEU A 20 40.96 36.48 17.25
N CYS A 21 39.68 36.08 17.20
CA CYS A 21 38.65 36.47 18.15
C CYS A 21 37.86 35.24 18.61
N PHE A 22 37.95 34.96 19.91
CA PHE A 22 37.02 34.22 20.77
C PHE A 22 37.03 35.00 22.10
N SER A 23 35.95 35.22 22.84
CA SER A 23 34.54 34.92 22.59
C SER A 23 33.68 35.70 23.58
N VAL A 24 32.56 36.27 23.12
CA VAL A 24 31.42 36.60 23.98
C VAL A 24 30.18 36.14 23.24
N ALA A 25 29.57 35.05 23.70
CA ALA A 25 28.31 34.57 23.17
C ALA A 25 27.18 35.49 23.67
N ALA A 26 26.85 36.51 22.88
CA ALA A 26 25.53 37.11 22.95
C ALA A 26 24.55 36.08 22.33
N LEU A 27 23.49 35.75 23.08
CA LEU A 27 22.46 34.82 22.66
C LEU A 27 21.58 35.49 21.60
N LEU A 28 22.08 35.59 20.37
CA LEU A 28 21.24 35.85 19.21
C LEU A 28 20.38 34.59 19.02
N GLY A 29 19.07 34.73 19.22
CA GLY A 29 18.12 33.72 18.73
C GLY A 29 18.26 33.55 17.21
N PRO A 30 17.67 32.50 16.63
CA PRO A 30 17.63 32.38 15.17
C PRO A 30 17.09 33.68 14.59
N ALA A 31 17.75 34.20 13.56
CA ALA A 31 17.19 35.30 12.79
C ALA A 31 15.81 34.84 12.31
N SER A 32 14.76 35.61 12.62
CA SER A 32 13.39 35.26 12.29
C SER A 32 13.32 34.93 10.80
N VAL A 33 13.08 33.67 10.48
CA VAL A 33 12.73 33.27 9.12
C VAL A 33 11.44 34.03 8.83
N LYS A 34 11.42 34.83 7.76
CA LYS A 34 10.18 35.47 7.34
C LYS A 34 9.17 34.36 7.07
N ALA A 35 8.02 34.44 7.72
CA ALA A 35 6.97 33.47 7.50
C ALA A 35 6.41 33.63 6.08
N ASP A 36 6.01 32.51 5.46
CA ASP A 36 5.54 32.50 4.08
C ASP A 36 4.12 33.06 4.02
N ILE A 37 3.98 34.30 3.58
CA ILE A 37 2.69 34.99 3.42
C ILE A 37 2.10 34.85 2.01
N GLN A 38 2.76 34.10 1.11
CA GLN A 38 2.23 33.83 -0.24
C GLN A 38 1.35 32.60 -0.27
N ASP A 39 1.69 31.56 0.48
CA ASP A 39 0.88 30.34 0.55
C ASP A 39 -0.57 30.71 0.88
N GLY A 40 -1.52 30.13 0.14
CA GLY A 40 -2.94 30.42 0.25
C GLY A 40 -3.44 31.83 -0.12
N PHE A 41 -2.59 32.75 -0.61
CA PHE A 41 -3.05 34.10 -0.98
C PHE A 41 -3.96 34.07 -2.22
N ILE A 42 -5.18 34.62 -2.11
CA ILE A 42 -6.22 34.54 -3.15
C ILE A 42 -6.35 35.87 -3.92
N HIS A 43 -6.52 36.98 -3.21
CA HIS A 43 -6.81 38.30 -3.79
C HIS A 43 -6.23 39.43 -2.94
N GLY A 44 -5.89 40.55 -3.58
CA GLY A 44 -5.52 41.77 -2.87
C GLY A 44 -5.87 43.05 -3.61
N TYR A 45 -6.16 44.10 -2.84
CA TYR A 45 -6.64 45.38 -3.35
C TYR A 45 -5.88 46.52 -2.66
N GLU A 46 -4.85 47.02 -3.35
CA GLU A 46 -4.01 48.16 -2.94
C GLU A 46 -4.68 49.51 -3.24
N PHE A 47 -5.81 49.52 -3.96
CA PHE A 47 -6.58 50.69 -4.43
C PHE A 47 -5.83 51.82 -5.19
N ASP A 48 -4.53 51.65 -5.43
CA ASP A 48 -3.72 52.48 -6.31
C ASP A 48 -4.30 52.57 -7.73
N ASN A 49 -4.85 53.74 -8.06
CA ASN A 49 -5.40 54.17 -9.34
C ASN A 49 -6.55 53.31 -9.91
N SER A 50 -6.92 52.19 -9.28
CA SER A 50 -7.97 51.29 -9.73
C SER A 50 -8.56 50.44 -8.60
N TYR A 51 -9.71 49.83 -8.87
CA TYR A 51 -10.32 48.81 -7.99
C TYR A 51 -9.87 47.38 -8.36
N SER A 52 -8.73 47.25 -9.07
CA SER A 52 -8.26 45.99 -9.61
C SER A 52 -7.74 45.08 -8.51
N ASP A 53 -7.95 43.78 -8.68
CA ASP A 53 -7.28 42.75 -7.89
C ASP A 53 -5.83 42.62 -8.40
N MET A 54 -4.86 42.65 -7.49
CA MET A 54 -3.43 42.51 -7.80
C MET A 54 -3.05 41.14 -8.41
N THR A 55 -3.88 40.10 -8.23
CA THR A 55 -3.71 38.80 -8.92
C THR A 55 -4.32 38.80 -10.33
N GLY A 56 -5.16 39.79 -10.64
CA GLY A 56 -5.90 39.91 -11.90
C GLY A 56 -7.14 39.02 -12.01
N SER A 57 -7.49 38.24 -10.97
CA SER A 57 -8.56 37.22 -11.06
C SER A 57 -9.96 37.73 -10.67
N ALA A 58 -10.08 38.58 -9.64
CA ALA A 58 -11.39 39.05 -9.13
C ALA A 58 -11.55 40.58 -9.03
N SER A 59 -11.06 41.33 -10.03
CA SER A 59 -11.10 42.80 -10.03
C SER A 59 -12.46 43.39 -9.66
N GLY A 60 -12.45 44.38 -8.75
CA GLY A 60 -13.63 44.96 -8.15
C GLY A 60 -14.36 45.95 -9.05
N THR A 61 -15.69 46.00 -8.91
CA THR A 61 -16.56 46.99 -9.55
C THR A 61 -16.98 48.06 -8.54
N ALA A 62 -16.68 49.31 -8.86
CA ALA A 62 -17.14 50.49 -8.14
C ALA A 62 -18.68 50.58 -8.12
N CYS A 63 -19.27 50.60 -6.94
CA CYS A 63 -20.72 50.72 -6.74
C CYS A 63 -21.09 51.99 -5.97
N ARG A 64 -22.13 52.68 -6.44
CA ARG A 64 -22.65 53.96 -5.91
C ARG A 64 -21.55 55.05 -5.86
N THR A 65 -21.57 55.93 -4.85
CA THR A 65 -20.62 57.05 -4.72
C THR A 65 -19.35 56.59 -4.01
N ILE A 66 -18.51 55.89 -4.77
CA ILE A 66 -17.17 55.48 -4.35
C ILE A 66 -16.12 56.14 -5.24
N SER A 67 -14.97 56.48 -4.66
CA SER A 67 -13.85 57.11 -5.35
C SER A 67 -12.53 56.67 -4.73
N ILE A 68 -11.45 56.72 -5.49
CA ILE A 68 -10.09 56.57 -4.97
C ILE A 68 -9.65 57.94 -4.41
N SER A 69 -8.95 57.91 -3.29
CA SER A 69 -8.43 59.09 -2.57
C SER A 69 -6.90 59.06 -2.54
N GLU A 70 -6.27 60.21 -2.73
CA GLU A 70 -4.82 60.38 -2.56
C GLU A 70 -4.37 60.23 -1.09
N ASP A 71 -5.30 60.26 -0.14
CA ASP A 71 -5.05 60.10 1.30
C ASP A 71 -5.00 58.61 1.69
N GLY A 72 -4.17 57.79 1.03
CA GLY A 72 -3.98 56.37 1.37
C GLY A 72 -3.29 56.13 2.71
N PHE A 73 -3.27 54.87 3.17
CA PHE A 73 -2.28 54.42 4.15
C PHE A 73 -0.94 54.19 3.43
N LEU A 74 -0.99 53.50 2.29
CA LEU A 74 0.12 53.35 1.35
C LEU A 74 -0.40 53.67 -0.05
N GLY A 75 0.16 54.69 -0.72
CA GLY A 75 -0.36 55.12 -2.02
C GLY A 75 -1.75 55.75 -1.88
N GLN A 76 -2.75 55.14 -2.51
CA GLN A 76 -4.13 55.64 -2.57
C GLN A 76 -5.13 54.66 -1.95
N ALA A 77 -6.09 55.16 -1.19
CA ALA A 77 -7.13 54.34 -0.55
C ALA A 77 -8.51 54.53 -1.20
N VAL A 78 -9.43 53.57 -0.97
CA VAL A 78 -10.81 53.72 -1.41
C VAL A 78 -11.66 54.50 -0.39
N LEU A 79 -12.28 55.59 -0.84
CA LEU A 79 -13.17 56.44 -0.05
C LEU A 79 -14.62 55.93 -0.12
N CYS A 80 -15.06 55.31 0.96
CA CYS A 80 -16.43 54.87 1.18
C CYS A 80 -17.28 56.01 1.75
N ASN A 81 -18.30 56.46 1.03
CA ASN A 81 -19.33 57.38 1.52
C ASN A 81 -20.70 57.00 0.93
N LYS A 82 -21.29 55.89 1.42
CA LYS A 82 -22.38 55.16 0.76
C LYS A 82 -22.03 54.59 -0.62
N GLY A 83 -20.73 54.38 -0.84
CA GLY A 83 -20.16 53.66 -1.96
C GLY A 83 -19.32 52.51 -1.45
N TYR A 84 -19.24 51.45 -2.25
CA TYR A 84 -18.60 50.19 -1.92
C TYR A 84 -17.99 49.55 -3.18
N VAL A 85 -17.03 48.65 -3.00
CA VAL A 85 -16.49 47.83 -4.10
C VAL A 85 -17.17 46.47 -4.05
N ARG A 86 -17.71 45.99 -5.17
CA ARG A 86 -18.22 44.61 -5.31
C ARG A 86 -17.17 43.78 -6.04
N LEU A 87 -16.72 42.69 -5.44
CA LEU A 87 -15.78 41.76 -6.07
C LEU A 87 -16.58 40.90 -7.05
N GLU A 88 -16.14 40.80 -8.32
CA GLU A 88 -17.00 40.28 -9.40
C GLU A 88 -16.95 38.78 -9.63
N ASP A 89 -16.16 38.03 -8.85
CA ASP A 89 -16.01 36.58 -9.00
C ASP A 89 -17.35 35.81 -8.87
N SER A 90 -17.39 34.62 -9.47
CA SER A 90 -18.54 33.74 -9.52
C SER A 90 -18.57 32.78 -8.33
N HIS A 91 -19.29 33.17 -7.28
CA HIS A 91 -19.96 32.32 -6.27
C HIS A 91 -19.27 30.99 -5.86
N GLY A 92 -18.82 30.91 -4.61
CA GLY A 92 -18.96 29.68 -3.81
C GLY A 92 -17.72 28.80 -3.62
N THR A 93 -16.66 28.94 -4.43
CA THR A 93 -15.49 28.03 -4.34
C THR A 93 -14.13 28.73 -4.31
N ALA A 94 -14.10 30.06 -4.30
CA ALA A 94 -12.85 30.83 -4.37
C ALA A 94 -12.27 31.20 -3.00
N PHE A 95 -13.10 31.27 -1.95
CA PHE A 95 -12.67 31.63 -0.60
C PHE A 95 -12.77 30.41 0.31
N GLY A 96 -11.67 30.03 0.94
CA GLY A 96 -11.46 28.69 1.52
C GLY A 96 -12.48 28.22 2.57
N ILE A 97 -13.32 29.10 3.11
CA ILE A 97 -14.32 28.78 4.14
C ILE A 97 -15.73 28.48 3.60
N GLU A 98 -15.98 28.65 2.30
CA GLU A 98 -17.25 28.31 1.62
C GLU A 98 -17.32 26.80 1.24
N ASP A 99 -18.50 26.28 0.90
CA ASP A 99 -18.70 24.87 0.50
C ASP A 99 -17.83 24.46 -0.71
N GLY A 100 -17.09 23.35 -0.57
CA GLY A 100 -16.06 22.93 -1.51
C GLY A 100 -14.68 23.61 -1.31
N GLY A 101 -14.58 24.56 -0.39
CA GLY A 101 -13.32 25.08 0.15
C GLY A 101 -12.63 24.12 1.14
N ASN A 102 -11.55 24.58 1.76
CA ASN A 102 -10.75 23.80 2.72
C ASN A 102 -11.14 24.02 4.20
N GLY A 103 -12.19 24.81 4.45
CA GLY A 103 -12.70 25.20 5.78
C GLY A 103 -11.91 26.32 6.46
N LYS A 104 -11.07 27.09 5.75
CA LYS A 104 -10.14 28.06 6.35
C LYS A 104 -10.11 29.40 5.61
N MET A 105 -9.77 30.48 6.31
CA MET A 105 -9.69 31.82 5.72
C MET A 105 -8.86 32.80 6.57
N THR A 106 -8.25 33.78 5.90
CA THR A 106 -7.83 35.06 6.51
C THR A 106 -8.31 36.24 5.67
N ILE A 107 -8.75 37.32 6.33
CA ILE A 107 -9.04 38.62 5.71
C ILE A 107 -8.34 39.71 6.52
N LEU A 108 -7.71 40.68 5.87
CA LEU A 108 -7.15 41.88 6.52
C LEU A 108 -7.35 43.14 5.70
N CYS A 109 -7.26 44.29 6.36
CA CYS A 109 -7.22 45.61 5.72
C CYS A 109 -6.69 46.70 6.66
N TRP A 110 -6.21 47.79 6.08
CA TRP A 110 -6.15 49.08 6.77
C TRP A 110 -7.46 49.85 6.59
N PHE A 111 -7.87 50.61 7.61
CA PHE A 111 -9.07 51.43 7.57
C PHE A 111 -8.93 52.72 8.39
N ASN A 112 -9.67 53.76 7.99
CA ASN A 112 -9.68 55.06 8.65
C ASN A 112 -11.11 55.65 8.61
N PRO A 113 -11.89 55.57 9.71
CA PRO A 113 -13.28 56.01 9.73
C PRO A 113 -13.40 57.52 9.97
N THR A 114 -14.28 58.19 9.23
CA THR A 114 -14.53 59.65 9.35
C THR A 114 -15.10 60.11 10.71
N SER A 115 -15.67 59.19 11.48
CA SER A 115 -16.33 59.49 12.77
C SER A 115 -16.29 58.30 13.71
N THR A 116 -16.30 58.58 15.02
CA THR A 116 -16.43 57.56 16.07
C THR A 116 -17.89 57.09 16.11
N SER A 117 -18.17 55.98 15.42
CA SER A 117 -19.52 55.49 15.17
C SER A 117 -20.03 54.67 16.36
N THR A 118 -21.35 54.73 16.61
CA THR A 118 -22.02 53.77 17.51
C THR A 118 -22.93 52.81 16.75
N SER A 119 -22.93 52.88 15.42
CA SER A 119 -23.66 52.01 14.49
C SER A 119 -22.66 51.19 13.68
N GLU A 120 -23.12 50.05 13.17
CA GLU A 120 -22.37 49.08 12.35
C GLU A 120 -21.72 49.72 11.11
N ARG A 121 -20.54 49.21 10.73
CA ARG A 121 -19.61 49.82 9.77
C ARG A 121 -18.78 48.73 9.11
N VAL A 122 -19.34 48.12 8.09
CA VAL A 122 -18.83 46.91 7.47
C VAL A 122 -17.60 47.22 6.60
N LEU A 123 -16.45 46.66 6.95
CA LEU A 123 -15.22 46.77 6.18
C LEU A 123 -15.23 45.81 4.99
N VAL A 124 -15.48 44.52 5.26
CA VAL A 124 -15.48 43.45 4.25
C VAL A 124 -16.56 42.43 4.60
N SER A 125 -17.37 42.00 3.63
CA SER A 125 -18.42 40.99 3.88
C SER A 125 -18.89 40.24 2.64
N ASN A 126 -19.30 38.98 2.81
CA ASN A 126 -20.15 38.22 1.88
C ASN A 126 -21.47 37.77 2.55
N SER A 127 -21.94 38.43 3.61
CA SER A 127 -23.22 38.11 4.27
C SER A 127 -24.17 39.31 4.19
N ASN A 128 -25.34 39.16 4.79
CA ASN A 128 -26.32 40.20 5.03
C ASN A 128 -26.61 40.24 6.53
N TRP A 129 -26.31 41.34 7.23
CA TRP A 129 -26.31 41.40 8.70
C TRP A 129 -27.67 41.14 9.36
N LYS A 130 -28.80 41.19 8.63
CA LYS A 130 -30.19 41.17 9.12
C LYS A 130 -30.50 40.38 10.42
N SER A 131 -29.85 39.23 10.65
CA SER A 131 -29.92 38.49 11.92
C SER A 131 -28.55 38.09 12.50
N GLY A 132 -27.45 38.35 11.80
CA GLY A 132 -26.11 37.78 12.05
C GLY A 132 -26.02 36.25 11.89
N LYS A 133 -27.12 35.55 11.61
CA LYS A 133 -27.17 34.10 11.32
C LYS A 133 -27.22 33.80 9.81
N ASN A 134 -27.30 34.81 8.94
CA ASN A 134 -27.33 34.57 7.50
C ASN A 134 -25.97 34.00 7.04
N PRO A 135 -25.94 33.05 6.09
CA PRO A 135 -24.70 32.41 5.65
C PRO A 135 -23.65 33.42 5.20
N GLY A 136 -22.42 33.30 5.72
CA GLY A 136 -21.27 34.11 5.35
C GLY A 136 -20.61 34.83 6.53
N VAL A 137 -19.78 35.81 6.21
CA VAL A 137 -18.89 36.54 7.11
C VAL A 137 -19.11 38.06 7.01
N VAL A 138 -19.00 38.75 8.14
CA VAL A 138 -18.96 40.21 8.25
C VAL A 138 -17.76 40.62 9.11
N LEU A 139 -16.87 41.44 8.55
CA LEU A 139 -15.78 42.13 9.26
C LEU A 139 -16.18 43.59 9.46
N ASP A 140 -16.28 44.05 10.71
CA ASP A 140 -16.78 45.36 11.10
C ASP A 140 -15.69 46.25 11.70
N ALA A 141 -15.70 47.53 11.33
CA ALA A 141 -14.84 48.55 11.94
C ALA A 141 -15.27 48.88 13.38
N GLN A 142 -16.58 48.89 13.69
CA GLN A 142 -17.09 49.26 15.01
C GLN A 142 -18.57 48.90 15.25
N TYR A 143 -18.86 48.23 16.37
CA TYR A 143 -20.16 48.28 17.05
C TYR A 143 -19.95 48.76 18.50
N LYS A 144 -20.90 49.51 19.08
CA LYS A 144 -20.79 49.98 20.48
C LYS A 144 -21.07 48.86 21.50
N GLY A 145 -20.11 47.94 21.66
CA GLY A 145 -20.17 46.81 22.58
C GLY A 145 -20.76 45.53 21.97
N GLY A 146 -20.24 45.11 20.81
CA GLY A 146 -20.77 44.02 19.99
C GLY A 146 -19.74 43.54 18.98
N SER A 147 -20.20 42.76 18.00
CA SER A 147 -19.34 41.99 17.09
C SER A 147 -18.42 42.89 16.26
N TYR A 148 -17.16 42.45 16.12
CA TYR A 148 -16.19 42.99 15.15
C TYR A 148 -15.95 42.01 14.00
N TYR A 149 -16.26 40.74 14.24
CA TYR A 149 -16.28 39.69 13.23
C TYR A 149 -17.42 38.72 13.53
N ASN A 150 -18.36 38.62 12.60
CA ASN A 150 -19.45 37.67 12.64
C ASN A 150 -19.27 36.62 11.54
N ILE A 151 -19.63 35.38 11.89
CA ILE A 151 -19.74 34.23 10.98
C ILE A 151 -21.06 33.54 11.30
N GLY A 152 -21.86 33.25 10.27
CA GLY A 152 -23.12 32.52 10.41
C GLY A 152 -23.32 31.55 9.27
N ASP A 153 -24.04 30.45 9.50
CA ASP A 153 -24.22 29.34 8.56
C ASP A 153 -25.67 29.20 8.01
N GLY A 154 -26.57 30.09 8.42
CA GLY A 154 -28.01 30.05 8.14
C GLY A 154 -28.86 29.63 9.34
N SER A 155 -28.28 28.88 10.27
CA SER A 155 -28.93 28.36 11.48
C SER A 155 -28.38 29.01 12.74
N ASP A 156 -27.05 29.09 12.86
CA ASP A 156 -26.31 29.62 13.99
C ASP A 156 -25.31 30.71 13.61
N ARG A 157 -24.70 31.31 14.63
CA ARG A 157 -23.74 32.40 14.47
C ARG A 157 -22.74 32.45 15.61
N ILE A 158 -21.54 32.90 15.30
CA ILE A 158 -20.48 33.21 16.25
C ILE A 158 -20.03 34.66 16.02
N ASP A 159 -19.81 35.36 17.14
CA ASP A 159 -19.46 36.78 17.19
C ASP A 159 -18.12 36.94 17.93
N VAL A 160 -17.04 37.28 17.23
CA VAL A 160 -15.77 37.66 17.87
C VAL A 160 -15.88 39.12 18.31
N ASN A 161 -15.93 39.31 19.62
CA ASN A 161 -16.13 40.62 20.26
C ASN A 161 -14.81 41.13 20.85
N ALA A 162 -14.47 42.40 20.59
CA ALA A 162 -13.37 43.09 21.23
C ALA A 162 -13.85 44.36 21.96
N LYS A 163 -13.06 44.87 22.91
CA LYS A 163 -13.32 46.15 23.59
C LYS A 163 -12.44 47.25 23.01
N LEU A 164 -12.57 47.50 21.71
CA LEU A 164 -11.78 48.49 20.99
C LEU A 164 -12.48 49.86 20.98
N SER A 165 -11.73 50.91 21.31
CA SER A 165 -12.13 52.28 21.01
C SER A 165 -11.46 52.69 19.71
N ILE A 166 -12.26 52.76 18.65
CA ILE A 166 -11.84 53.03 17.27
C ILE A 166 -11.82 54.55 17.09
N PRO A 167 -10.65 55.21 17.01
CA PRO A 167 -10.56 56.65 16.74
C PRO A 167 -11.04 57.01 15.34
N ALA A 168 -11.42 58.27 15.17
CA ALA A 168 -11.84 58.83 13.89
C ALA A 168 -10.71 59.62 13.24
N ASN A 169 -10.59 59.52 11.93
CA ASN A 169 -9.56 60.19 11.12
C ASN A 169 -8.13 59.69 11.42
N GLU A 170 -8.00 58.45 11.90
CA GLU A 170 -6.74 57.76 12.21
C GLU A 170 -6.70 56.40 11.50
N TRP A 171 -5.56 56.04 10.92
CA TRP A 171 -5.34 54.75 10.25
C TRP A 171 -5.13 53.60 11.25
N GLN A 172 -5.86 52.52 11.02
CA GLN A 172 -5.96 51.34 11.88
C GLN A 172 -5.86 50.08 11.04
N PHE A 173 -5.27 49.03 11.59
CA PHE A 173 -5.16 47.72 10.94
C PHE A 173 -6.10 46.73 11.62
N THR A 174 -6.75 45.87 10.85
CA THR A 174 -7.41 44.69 11.42
C THR A 174 -7.26 43.48 10.51
N ALA A 175 -7.23 42.29 11.11
CA ALA A 175 -7.25 41.02 10.42
C ALA A 175 -8.14 40.04 11.18
N ILE A 176 -8.75 39.10 10.46
CA ILE A 176 -9.48 37.96 11.02
C ILE A 176 -8.97 36.67 10.42
N THR A 177 -8.94 35.61 11.24
CA THR A 177 -8.66 34.25 10.79
C THR A 177 -9.76 33.33 11.27
N ALA A 178 -10.03 32.29 10.48
CA ALA A 178 -10.98 31.25 10.82
C ALA A 178 -10.50 29.90 10.26
N ASP A 179 -10.64 28.86 11.08
CA ASP A 179 -10.30 27.48 10.73
C ASP A 179 -11.34 26.53 11.34
N LEU A 180 -12.24 26.03 10.49
CA LEU A 180 -13.29 25.07 10.85
C LEU A 180 -12.73 23.67 11.15
N THR A 181 -11.48 23.37 10.76
CA THR A 181 -10.83 22.08 11.10
C THR A 181 -10.30 22.06 12.53
N THR A 182 -9.97 23.22 13.10
CA THR A 182 -9.57 23.38 14.51
C THR A 182 -10.65 24.03 15.37
N ASN A 183 -11.77 24.45 14.77
CA ASN A 183 -12.87 25.21 15.36
C ASN A 183 -12.43 26.54 16.01
N GLN A 184 -11.50 27.27 15.39
CA GLN A 184 -10.97 28.51 15.96
C GLN A 184 -11.12 29.70 15.03
N ALA A 185 -11.59 30.81 15.60
CA ALA A 185 -11.58 32.14 14.99
C ALA A 185 -10.77 33.12 15.85
N TYR A 186 -10.05 34.04 15.20
CA TYR A 186 -9.29 35.10 15.86
C TYR A 186 -9.52 36.46 15.20
N LEU A 187 -9.43 37.52 16.00
CA LEU A 187 -9.44 38.92 15.56
C LEU A 187 -8.15 39.60 16.01
N TYR A 188 -7.50 40.30 15.10
CA TYR A 188 -6.28 41.06 15.31
C TYR A 188 -6.50 42.55 15.02
N TYR A 189 -5.76 43.41 15.72
CA TYR A 189 -5.85 44.86 15.59
C TYR A 189 -4.48 45.51 15.79
N GLY A 190 -4.23 46.60 15.09
CA GLY A 190 -3.03 47.43 15.22
C GLY A 190 -3.28 48.89 14.87
N THR A 191 -2.31 49.75 15.18
CA THR A 191 -2.36 51.21 14.90
C THR A 191 -1.01 51.68 14.37
N VAL A 192 -0.98 52.79 13.61
CA VAL A 192 0.26 53.26 12.96
C VAL A 192 1.47 53.31 13.92
N ASP A 193 1.27 53.75 15.17
CA ASP A 193 2.33 53.82 16.19
C ASP A 193 2.40 52.63 17.17
N GLY A 194 1.51 51.63 17.05
CA GLY A 194 1.37 50.50 17.98
C GLY A 194 2.01 49.17 17.53
N THR A 195 1.85 48.12 18.31
CA THR A 195 2.14 46.72 17.90
C THR A 195 0.86 46.01 17.49
N LEU A 196 0.95 44.92 16.71
CA LEU A 196 -0.21 44.06 16.49
C LEU A 196 -0.64 43.41 17.82
N GLN A 197 -1.94 43.22 18.01
CA GLN A 197 -2.51 42.50 19.14
C GLN A 197 -3.63 41.58 18.68
N GLN A 198 -3.65 40.35 19.22
CA GLN A 198 -4.82 39.47 19.14
C GLN A 198 -5.86 39.96 20.15
N MET A 199 -6.97 40.51 19.66
CA MET A 199 -7.97 41.20 20.46
C MET A 199 -9.12 40.33 20.95
N GLY A 200 -9.37 39.21 20.28
CA GLY A 200 -10.44 38.29 20.60
C GLY A 200 -10.26 36.96 19.90
N SER A 201 -10.98 35.95 20.39
CA SER A 201 -11.12 34.65 19.75
C SER A 201 -12.53 34.10 19.98
N ALA A 202 -12.94 33.13 19.18
CA ALA A 202 -14.15 32.36 19.40
C ALA A 202 -13.97 30.90 18.98
N ASP A 203 -14.81 30.04 19.55
CA ASP A 203 -14.97 28.64 19.16
C ASP A 203 -16.01 28.56 18.03
N LEU A 204 -15.65 27.89 16.94
CA LEU A 204 -16.49 27.69 15.76
C LEU A 204 -17.25 26.35 15.78
N SER A 205 -17.19 25.57 16.87
CA SER A 205 -17.79 24.23 16.98
C SER A 205 -19.30 24.13 16.74
N ASN A 206 -20.02 25.25 16.68
CA ASN A 206 -21.45 25.34 16.36
C ASN A 206 -21.72 26.07 15.02
N ILE A 207 -20.72 26.13 14.14
CA ILE A 207 -20.83 26.64 12.77
C ILE A 207 -20.66 25.46 11.80
N ASP A 208 -21.68 25.21 11.01
CA ASP A 208 -21.65 24.24 9.91
C ASP A 208 -21.19 24.92 8.60
N THR A 209 -21.23 24.18 7.49
CA THR A 209 -20.76 24.59 6.16
C THR A 209 -21.36 25.92 5.70
N LEU A 210 -20.51 26.91 5.40
CA LEU A 210 -20.94 28.23 4.97
C LEU A 210 -21.36 28.22 3.49
N LEU A 211 -22.64 28.49 3.24
CA LEU A 211 -23.21 28.64 1.89
C LEU A 211 -23.77 30.04 1.67
N SER A 212 -22.89 31.04 1.54
CA SER A 212 -23.35 32.37 1.14
C SER A 212 -23.76 32.41 -0.34
N SER A 213 -24.91 33.02 -0.61
CA SER A 213 -25.36 33.35 -1.97
C SER A 213 -24.90 34.75 -2.43
N TYR A 214 -24.19 35.50 -1.60
CA TYR A 214 -23.78 36.88 -1.88
C TYR A 214 -22.34 36.94 -2.39
N LYS A 215 -22.05 37.96 -3.21
CA LYS A 215 -20.67 38.29 -3.57
C LYS A 215 -19.93 38.91 -2.37
N TRP A 216 -18.61 38.98 -2.45
CA TRP A 216 -17.82 39.79 -1.52
C TRP A 216 -17.95 41.29 -1.83
N TYR A 217 -18.03 42.08 -0.77
CA TYR A 217 -18.12 43.53 -0.78
C TYR A 217 -17.06 44.12 0.14
N ILE A 218 -16.50 45.27 -0.27
CA ILE A 218 -15.62 46.11 0.55
C ILE A 218 -16.36 47.42 0.80
N GLY A 219 -16.71 47.68 2.06
CA GLY A 219 -17.47 48.85 2.52
C GLY A 219 -18.99 48.68 2.70
N GLU A 220 -19.57 47.47 2.55
CA GLU A 220 -21.01 47.15 2.76
C GLU A 220 -21.23 45.64 3.09
N ASP A 221 -22.38 45.29 3.68
CA ASP A 221 -22.92 43.92 3.88
C ASP A 221 -24.11 43.59 2.95
N TYR A 222 -24.15 44.13 1.73
CA TYR A 222 -25.28 44.01 0.79
C TYR A 222 -26.61 44.68 1.21
N ASN A 223 -26.81 45.08 2.48
CA ASN A 223 -28.08 45.62 2.98
C ASN A 223 -27.97 47.07 3.50
N ASP A 224 -27.25 47.93 2.77
CA ASP A 224 -27.03 49.36 3.04
C ASP A 224 -26.26 49.68 4.36
N TYR A 225 -25.59 48.71 5.04
CA TYR A 225 -24.71 49.02 6.20
C TYR A 225 -23.31 49.47 5.76
N TYR A 226 -23.23 50.72 5.33
CA TYR A 226 -22.02 51.32 4.80
C TYR A 226 -20.92 51.63 5.83
N PHE A 227 -19.67 51.41 5.43
CA PHE A 227 -18.50 52.11 5.96
C PHE A 227 -18.49 53.59 5.51
N TYR A 228 -17.90 54.46 6.35
CA TYR A 228 -17.77 55.90 6.08
C TYR A 228 -16.36 56.36 6.44
N GLY A 229 -15.46 56.34 5.46
CA GLY A 229 -14.03 56.49 5.68
C GLY A 229 -13.21 55.96 4.50
N LEU A 230 -11.93 55.75 4.75
CA LEU A 230 -10.99 55.17 3.80
C LEU A 230 -10.72 53.70 4.17
N ILE A 231 -10.66 52.82 3.17
CA ILE A 231 -10.20 51.43 3.31
C ILE A 231 -9.02 51.26 2.35
N ASP A 232 -8.00 50.53 2.80
CA ASP A 232 -6.76 50.33 2.05
C ASP A 232 -6.21 48.92 2.27
N GLU A 233 -5.30 48.49 1.39
CA GLU A 233 -4.42 47.34 1.63
C GLU A 233 -5.19 46.05 2.00
N VAL A 234 -6.29 45.75 1.29
CA VAL A 234 -7.17 44.62 1.59
C VAL A 234 -6.59 43.33 1.04
N GLY A 235 -6.54 42.26 1.84
CA GLY A 235 -6.02 40.95 1.43
C GLY A 235 -6.88 39.77 1.88
N PHE A 236 -6.88 38.69 1.09
CA PHE A 236 -7.60 37.45 1.34
C PHE A 236 -6.69 36.22 1.20
N TRP A 237 -6.79 35.27 2.14
CA TRP A 237 -6.13 33.96 2.07
C TRP A 237 -7.14 32.84 2.28
N ASP A 238 -6.90 31.68 1.64
CA ASP A 238 -7.68 30.45 1.81
C ASP A 238 -7.27 29.63 3.04
N ARG A 239 -6.39 30.17 3.89
CA ARG A 239 -5.92 29.55 5.13
C ARG A 239 -5.96 30.53 6.28
N ALA A 240 -5.98 30.02 7.50
CA ALA A 240 -5.77 30.82 8.71
C ALA A 240 -4.29 31.13 8.86
N LEU A 241 -3.90 32.40 8.72
CA LEU A 241 -2.55 32.89 9.01
C LEU A 241 -2.28 32.81 10.52
N SER A 242 -1.02 32.57 10.88
CA SER A 242 -0.52 32.69 12.24
C SER A 242 -0.36 34.16 12.67
N PHE A 243 -0.25 34.40 13.98
CA PHE A 243 0.04 35.74 14.51
C PHE A 243 1.33 36.34 13.90
N ASP A 244 2.39 35.53 13.75
CA ASP A 244 3.68 35.98 13.24
C ASP A 244 3.61 36.40 11.75
N GLU A 245 2.77 35.72 10.95
CA GLU A 245 2.51 36.09 9.55
C GLU A 245 1.75 37.41 9.43
N ILE A 246 0.75 37.62 10.29
CA ILE A 246 -0.03 38.87 10.31
C ILE A 246 0.82 40.02 10.85
N ASP A 247 1.64 39.80 11.89
CA ASP A 247 2.55 40.82 12.44
C ASP A 247 3.67 41.18 11.45
N GLN A 248 4.14 40.20 10.65
CA GLN A 248 5.02 40.45 9.52
C GLN A 248 4.38 41.38 8.49
N ILE A 249 3.13 41.11 8.07
CA ILE A 249 2.40 41.94 7.09
C ILE A 249 2.22 43.36 7.62
N TYR A 250 1.67 43.47 8.82
CA TYR A 250 1.41 44.72 9.53
C TYR A 250 2.69 45.56 9.73
N THR A 251 3.78 44.94 10.18
CA THR A 251 5.05 45.63 10.43
C THR A 251 5.71 46.10 9.13
N ALA A 252 5.59 45.34 8.04
CA ALA A 252 6.13 45.76 6.74
C ALA A 252 5.26 46.84 6.06
N GLN A 253 3.93 46.81 6.21
CA GLN A 253 3.06 47.90 5.76
C GLN A 253 3.38 49.20 6.51
N LYS A 254 3.55 49.13 7.84
CA LYS A 254 4.05 50.25 8.65
C LYS A 254 5.44 50.76 8.26
N ALA A 255 6.28 49.90 7.68
CA ALA A 255 7.60 50.27 7.17
C ALA A 255 7.56 50.87 5.75
N GLY A 256 6.37 51.02 5.15
CA GLY A 256 6.17 51.60 3.83
C GLY A 256 6.20 50.61 2.67
N THR A 257 6.01 49.30 2.91
CA THR A 257 5.97 48.26 1.87
C THR A 257 4.52 47.78 1.66
N SER A 258 3.95 48.02 0.47
CA SER A 258 2.56 47.65 0.18
C SER A 258 2.31 46.14 0.23
N LEU A 259 1.06 45.70 0.37
CA LEU A 259 0.68 44.28 0.35
C LEU A 259 1.12 43.63 -0.96
N GLY A 260 0.92 44.32 -2.08
CA GLY A 260 1.41 43.88 -3.38
C GLY A 260 2.92 43.80 -3.43
N GLU A 261 3.64 44.79 -2.90
CA GLU A 261 5.10 44.69 -2.76
C GLU A 261 5.52 43.53 -1.86
N GLN A 262 4.81 43.22 -0.77
CA GLN A 262 5.22 42.13 0.13
C GLN A 262 5.01 40.74 -0.49
N VAL A 263 3.84 40.52 -1.09
CA VAL A 263 3.56 39.28 -1.84
C VAL A 263 4.46 39.19 -3.08
N LYS A 264 4.82 40.32 -3.74
CA LYS A 264 5.79 40.33 -4.86
C LYS A 264 7.25 40.21 -4.39
N LEU A 265 7.65 40.72 -3.24
CA LEU A 265 9.03 40.64 -2.72
C LEU A 265 9.35 39.25 -2.19
N ALA A 266 8.36 38.52 -1.66
CA ALA A 266 8.48 37.08 -1.47
C ALA A 266 8.72 36.34 -2.82
N SER A 267 8.14 36.81 -3.93
CA SER A 267 8.44 36.28 -5.29
C SER A 267 9.73 36.82 -5.92
N SER A 268 10.41 37.77 -5.27
CA SER A 268 11.68 38.34 -5.76
C SER A 268 12.91 37.49 -5.42
N ALA A 269 12.71 36.37 -4.73
CA ALA A 269 13.60 35.22 -4.80
C ALA A 269 13.57 34.62 -6.22
N SER A 270 14.40 35.20 -7.10
CA SER A 270 14.66 34.82 -8.49
C SER A 270 13.48 34.80 -9.47
N THR A 271 13.08 35.96 -10.00
CA THR A 271 12.34 36.02 -11.27
C THR A 271 13.28 35.77 -12.46
N ALA A 272 13.40 34.51 -12.91
CA ALA A 272 14.05 34.18 -14.19
C ALA A 272 13.01 34.22 -15.33
N GLN A 273 13.24 35.08 -16.33
CA GLN A 273 12.31 35.27 -17.44
C GLN A 273 12.37 34.09 -18.44
N ALA A 274 11.21 33.56 -18.82
CA ALA A 274 11.11 32.38 -19.68
C ALA A 274 11.59 32.63 -21.12
N GLY A 275 12.51 31.79 -21.60
CA GLY A 275 12.95 31.75 -22.99
C GLY A 275 13.96 30.64 -23.26
N ALA A 276 13.48 29.51 -23.79
CA ALA A 276 14.26 28.33 -24.22
C ALA A 276 15.29 27.78 -23.20
N TYR A 277 14.87 26.78 -22.43
CA TYR A 277 15.61 26.11 -21.34
C TYR A 277 15.86 27.04 -20.13
N ALA A 278 15.07 26.85 -19.07
CA ALA A 278 15.18 27.63 -17.84
C ALA A 278 16.43 27.22 -17.04
N ASP A 279 17.21 28.20 -16.61
CA ASP A 279 18.45 28.04 -15.83
C ASP A 279 18.11 27.66 -14.36
N ALA A 280 18.92 26.79 -13.75
CA ALA A 280 18.61 26.19 -12.44
C ALA A 280 19.24 26.98 -11.27
N ALA A 281 18.38 27.54 -10.42
CA ALA A 281 18.75 28.04 -9.09
C ALA A 281 18.29 27.07 -7.99
N THR A 282 18.80 27.24 -6.77
CA THR A 282 18.31 26.52 -5.58
C THR A 282 17.05 27.23 -5.06
N TRP A 283 15.86 26.64 -5.20
CA TRP A 283 14.56 27.28 -4.89
C TRP A 283 14.03 26.94 -3.48
N THR A 284 14.66 27.51 -2.46
CA THR A 284 14.20 27.39 -1.08
C THR A 284 13.08 28.41 -0.76
N GLY A 285 11.82 27.96 -0.86
CA GLY A 285 10.67 28.64 -0.22
C GLY A 285 9.88 29.62 -1.08
N GLY A 286 9.33 29.18 -2.22
CA GLY A 286 8.38 29.97 -2.99
C GLY A 286 7.67 29.18 -4.10
N VAL A 287 6.55 29.72 -4.58
CA VAL A 287 5.79 29.22 -5.73
C VAL A 287 6.57 29.51 -7.02
N ILE A 288 6.91 28.48 -7.81
CA ILE A 288 7.44 28.70 -9.17
C ILE A 288 6.27 29.02 -10.10
N PRO A 289 6.34 30.09 -10.93
CA PRO A 289 5.28 30.40 -11.89
C PRO A 289 5.06 29.24 -12.87
N LYS A 290 3.80 29.04 -13.28
CA LYS A 290 3.39 28.12 -14.33
C LYS A 290 4.28 28.29 -15.58
N VAL A 291 5.12 27.31 -15.86
CA VAL A 291 6.02 27.34 -17.02
C VAL A 291 5.27 26.81 -18.24
N ASP A 292 4.81 27.72 -19.09
CA ASP A 292 4.12 27.40 -20.35
C ASP A 292 5.07 26.93 -21.48
N ALA A 293 6.08 26.12 -21.11
CA ALA A 293 7.14 25.61 -21.98
C ALA A 293 7.79 24.34 -21.41
N ASN A 294 8.65 23.68 -22.21
CA ASN A 294 9.50 22.59 -21.71
C ASN A 294 10.49 23.12 -20.66
N VAL A 295 10.65 22.38 -19.57
CA VAL A 295 11.62 22.65 -18.50
C VAL A 295 12.77 21.65 -18.66
N ALA A 296 14.02 22.10 -18.57
CA ALA A 296 15.16 21.18 -18.53
C ALA A 296 16.11 21.59 -17.40
N ILE A 297 16.48 20.63 -16.57
CA ILE A 297 17.31 20.81 -15.38
C ILE A 297 18.60 20.05 -15.63
N ASN A 298 19.68 20.78 -15.87
CA ASN A 298 20.96 20.25 -16.37
C ASN A 298 22.15 21.06 -15.82
N ALA A 299 23.31 20.42 -15.69
CA ALA A 299 24.61 21.06 -15.63
C ALA A 299 25.00 21.55 -17.04
N ALA A 300 25.73 22.66 -17.12
CA ALA A 300 26.08 23.25 -18.41
C ALA A 300 27.41 22.72 -18.99
N VAL A 301 27.36 22.13 -20.20
CA VAL A 301 28.55 22.04 -21.08
C VAL A 301 28.64 23.33 -21.90
N THR A 302 29.79 24.02 -21.86
CA THR A 302 30.03 25.20 -22.70
C THR A 302 31.36 25.15 -23.44
N SER A 303 31.35 25.48 -24.73
CA SER A 303 32.56 25.75 -25.53
C SER A 303 33.13 27.17 -25.30
N ALA A 304 32.45 27.98 -24.48
CA ALA A 304 32.91 29.27 -23.98
C ALA A 304 32.57 29.35 -22.49
N GLY A 305 33.53 28.96 -21.64
CA GLY A 305 33.34 28.61 -20.24
C GLY A 305 32.49 29.58 -19.40
N ARG A 306 31.26 29.17 -19.11
CA ARG A 306 30.49 29.52 -17.91
C ARG A 306 29.82 28.25 -17.37
N SER A 307 29.73 28.16 -16.05
CA SER A 307 29.49 26.92 -15.30
C SER A 307 28.46 27.19 -14.21
N PHE A 308 27.40 26.38 -14.19
CA PHE A 308 26.36 26.36 -13.16
C PHE A 308 25.93 24.91 -12.91
N ASN A 309 25.60 24.60 -11.65
CA ASN A 309 25.46 23.24 -11.13
C ASN A 309 24.10 22.65 -11.49
N GLY A 310 24.07 21.41 -12.00
CA GLY A 310 22.84 20.73 -12.40
C GLY A 310 21.99 20.21 -11.25
N GLU A 311 21.56 21.07 -10.32
CA GLU A 311 20.66 20.71 -9.22
C GLU A 311 19.59 21.79 -8.98
N ALA A 312 18.33 21.39 -9.06
CA ALA A 312 17.17 22.17 -8.62
C ALA A 312 16.55 21.51 -7.38
N VAL A 313 16.13 22.34 -6.42
CA VAL A 313 15.48 21.89 -5.18
C VAL A 313 14.22 22.69 -4.96
N ILE A 314 13.08 22.02 -4.83
CA ILE A 314 11.78 22.58 -4.42
C ILE A 314 11.62 22.38 -2.91
N GLY A 315 11.39 23.47 -2.17
CA GLY A 315 11.16 23.44 -0.72
C GLY A 315 9.83 22.77 -0.30
N GLU A 316 9.60 22.65 1.00
CA GLU A 316 8.42 21.98 1.58
C GLU A 316 7.07 22.62 1.20
N ASN A 317 7.05 23.94 0.98
CA ASN A 317 5.89 24.68 0.46
C ASN A 317 6.00 25.01 -1.04
N GLY A 318 7.10 24.63 -1.70
CA GLY A 318 7.37 25.00 -3.08
C GLY A 318 6.53 24.20 -4.08
N SER A 319 6.16 24.81 -5.20
CA SER A 319 5.42 24.17 -6.28
C SER A 319 6.07 24.41 -7.63
N LEU A 320 6.30 23.35 -8.41
CA LEU A 320 6.69 23.42 -9.82
C LEU A 320 5.51 22.97 -10.70
N SER A 321 4.96 23.89 -11.50
CA SER A 321 3.98 23.57 -12.55
C SER A 321 4.57 23.81 -13.94
N ALA A 322 4.58 22.78 -14.79
CA ALA A 322 5.07 22.84 -16.16
C ALA A 322 3.98 22.35 -17.13
N SER A 323 3.74 23.13 -18.19
CA SER A 323 2.87 22.75 -19.32
C SER A 323 3.65 22.22 -20.53
N GLY A 324 4.98 22.15 -20.44
CA GLY A 324 5.84 21.37 -21.33
C GLY A 324 6.40 20.12 -20.64
N CYS A 325 7.17 19.32 -21.37
CA CYS A 325 7.87 18.18 -20.79
C CYS A 325 8.99 18.67 -19.86
N VAL A 326 9.12 18.04 -18.68
CA VAL A 326 10.22 18.24 -17.76
C VAL A 326 11.34 17.24 -18.08
N PHE A 327 12.55 17.74 -18.28
CA PHE A 327 13.76 16.95 -18.49
C PHE A 327 14.69 17.15 -17.27
N VAL A 328 15.23 16.07 -16.74
CA VAL A 328 16.23 16.06 -15.67
C VAL A 328 17.44 15.30 -16.21
N GLY A 329 18.48 16.02 -16.64
CA GLY A 329 19.60 15.43 -17.39
C GLY A 329 19.25 15.19 -18.87
N HIS A 330 19.38 16.22 -19.72
CA HIS A 330 18.77 16.22 -21.06
C HIS A 330 19.66 15.73 -22.22
N SER A 331 20.98 15.62 -22.05
CA SER A 331 21.92 15.17 -23.10
C SER A 331 23.31 14.87 -22.54
N ILE A 332 24.18 14.20 -23.31
CA ILE A 332 25.56 13.84 -22.91
C ILE A 332 26.31 15.00 -22.22
N GLY A 333 26.71 14.78 -20.97
CA GLY A 333 27.47 15.71 -20.14
C GLY A 333 26.67 16.89 -19.57
N ALA A 334 25.35 16.89 -19.78
CA ALA A 334 24.43 17.91 -19.28
C ALA A 334 23.51 17.29 -18.21
N ASP A 335 24.16 16.78 -17.16
CA ASP A 335 23.58 15.93 -16.12
C ASP A 335 22.73 16.74 -15.13
N GLY A 336 21.63 16.18 -14.62
CA GLY A 336 20.64 16.96 -13.88
C GLY A 336 20.10 16.27 -12.63
N LYS A 337 19.80 17.08 -11.61
CA LYS A 337 19.13 16.65 -10.38
C LYS A 337 17.92 17.54 -10.09
N LEU A 338 16.78 16.95 -9.77
CA LEU A 338 15.59 17.64 -9.27
C LEU A 338 15.13 17.00 -7.96
N THR A 339 15.22 17.76 -6.86
CA THR A 339 14.71 17.36 -5.54
C THR A 339 13.41 18.08 -5.23
N ILE A 340 12.39 17.36 -4.75
CA ILE A 340 11.10 17.91 -4.30
C ILE A 340 10.88 17.50 -2.85
N ASN A 341 10.87 18.50 -1.95
CA ASN A 341 10.62 18.28 -0.52
C ASN A 341 9.15 18.48 -0.13
N GLY A 342 8.34 19.16 -0.95
CA GLY A 342 6.92 19.32 -0.66
C GLY A 342 6.08 20.02 -1.74
N GLY A 343 5.01 20.66 -1.29
CA GLY A 343 4.02 21.39 -2.09
C GLY A 343 3.28 20.56 -3.15
N LYS A 344 2.69 21.26 -4.12
CA LYS A 344 1.86 20.69 -5.20
C LYS A 344 2.49 20.91 -6.57
N ASN A 345 3.03 19.86 -7.16
CA ASN A 345 3.80 19.90 -8.40
C ASN A 345 2.99 19.24 -9.53
N VAL A 346 2.99 19.83 -10.73
CA VAL A 346 2.14 19.39 -11.85
C VAL A 346 2.92 19.43 -13.16
N PHE A 347 3.20 18.27 -13.74
CA PHE A 347 3.89 18.13 -15.02
C PHE A 347 2.88 17.68 -16.08
N SER A 348 2.39 18.63 -16.85
CA SER A 348 1.21 18.47 -17.73
C SER A 348 1.52 18.50 -19.23
N GLY A 349 2.77 18.75 -19.59
CA GLY A 349 3.15 18.94 -20.99
C GLY A 349 3.43 17.67 -21.76
N ASN A 350 3.30 17.80 -23.08
CA ASN A 350 3.64 16.78 -24.06
C ASN A 350 4.77 17.35 -24.94
N SER A 351 5.80 16.55 -25.23
CA SER A 351 6.93 17.02 -26.03
C SER A 351 6.49 17.33 -27.47
N THR A 352 6.81 18.55 -27.94
CA THR A 352 6.62 18.98 -29.34
C THR A 352 7.36 18.11 -30.36
N ASN A 353 8.23 17.20 -29.90
CA ASN A 353 9.11 16.39 -30.72
C ASN A 353 8.52 14.98 -30.98
N GLY A 354 7.25 14.74 -30.62
CA GLY A 354 6.52 13.49 -30.90
C GLY A 354 6.48 12.47 -29.76
N PHE A 355 6.95 12.82 -28.56
CA PHE A 355 6.98 11.93 -27.40
C PHE A 355 5.89 12.31 -26.38
N SER A 356 4.94 11.39 -26.13
CA SER A 356 3.83 11.53 -25.14
C SER A 356 4.30 11.48 -23.67
N SER A 357 5.41 12.13 -23.36
CA SER A 357 6.09 12.17 -22.08
C SER A 357 5.94 13.54 -21.44
N ALA A 358 5.71 13.55 -20.12
CA ALA A 358 5.64 14.76 -19.31
C ALA A 358 6.82 14.90 -18.33
N LEU A 359 7.44 13.78 -17.94
CA LEU A 359 8.70 13.73 -17.20
C LEU A 359 9.67 12.75 -17.85
N ILE A 360 10.91 13.18 -18.07
CA ILE A 360 12.03 12.35 -18.54
C ILE A 360 13.24 12.61 -17.63
N ILE A 361 13.77 11.56 -17.03
CA ILE A 361 14.93 11.57 -16.14
C ILE A 361 16.04 10.80 -16.86
N GLY A 362 17.06 11.53 -17.35
CA GLY A 362 18.05 11.05 -18.30
C GLY A 362 17.49 10.93 -19.72
N PHE A 363 17.92 11.82 -20.61
CA PHE A 363 17.60 11.84 -22.04
C PHE A 363 18.89 11.90 -22.86
N GLN A 364 18.96 11.16 -23.99
CA GLN A 364 20.04 11.26 -24.99
C GLN A 364 21.46 11.32 -24.42
N GLY A 365 21.72 10.48 -23.42
CA GLY A 365 23.03 10.27 -22.82
C GLY A 365 23.39 11.15 -21.62
N GLY A 366 22.49 12.01 -21.15
CA GLY A 366 22.67 12.73 -19.88
C GLY A 366 22.28 11.90 -18.65
N GLU A 367 22.98 12.08 -17.55
CA GLU A 367 22.65 11.46 -16.26
C GLU A 367 21.56 12.27 -15.53
N GLY A 368 20.64 11.59 -14.86
CA GLY A 368 19.44 12.21 -14.29
C GLY A 368 19.05 11.64 -12.94
N GLU A 369 18.90 12.49 -11.93
CA GLU A 369 18.42 12.13 -10.58
C GLU A 369 17.14 12.92 -10.23
N PHE A 370 16.04 12.22 -9.98
CA PHE A 370 14.82 12.84 -9.43
C PHE A 370 14.57 12.31 -8.01
N VAL A 371 14.41 13.22 -7.06
CA VAL A 371 14.20 12.89 -5.64
C VAL A 371 12.86 13.46 -5.17
N LEU A 372 12.00 12.62 -4.61
CA LEU A 372 10.73 13.02 -4.00
C LEU A 372 10.71 12.65 -2.50
N ASN A 373 10.83 13.65 -1.63
CA ASN A 373 10.82 13.48 -0.19
C ASN A 373 9.44 13.78 0.44
N GLY A 374 8.63 14.64 -0.19
CA GLY A 374 7.33 15.05 0.34
C GLY A 374 6.47 15.77 -0.68
N GLY A 375 5.24 16.13 -0.28
CA GLY A 375 4.28 16.83 -1.15
C GLY A 375 3.64 15.92 -2.19
N SER A 376 3.21 16.51 -3.31
CA SER A 376 2.54 15.83 -4.41
C SER A 376 3.15 16.17 -5.77
N VAL A 377 3.19 15.19 -6.68
CA VAL A 377 3.64 15.32 -8.06
C VAL A 377 2.64 14.62 -8.98
N ALA A 378 1.87 15.40 -9.74
CA ALA A 378 0.89 14.89 -10.70
C ALA A 378 1.43 15.01 -12.13
N VAL A 379 1.40 13.90 -12.88
CA VAL A 379 1.99 13.79 -14.22
C VAL A 379 0.93 13.33 -15.23
N SER A 380 0.55 14.20 -16.17
CA SER A 380 -0.53 13.89 -17.15
C SER A 380 -0.03 13.16 -18.42
N GLY A 381 1.26 12.83 -18.46
CA GLY A 381 1.92 12.12 -19.55
C GLY A 381 2.71 10.92 -19.04
N ARG A 382 3.50 10.30 -19.90
CA ARG A 382 4.41 9.22 -19.49
C ARG A 382 5.57 9.76 -18.66
N THR A 383 6.06 8.91 -17.77
CA THR A 383 7.32 9.09 -17.05
C THR A 383 8.36 8.15 -17.63
N HIS A 384 9.58 8.62 -17.86
CA HIS A 384 10.71 7.77 -18.24
C HIS A 384 11.89 8.02 -17.29
N VAL A 385 12.48 6.94 -16.79
CA VAL A 385 13.77 6.91 -16.09
C VAL A 385 14.74 6.16 -17.01
N GLY A 386 15.72 6.88 -17.57
CA GLY A 386 16.60 6.41 -18.65
C GLY A 386 15.87 6.28 -19.99
N TYR A 387 15.91 7.33 -20.82
CA TYR A 387 15.40 7.34 -22.20
C TYR A 387 16.52 7.71 -23.18
N ASP A 388 16.87 6.80 -24.10
CA ASP A 388 18.01 6.96 -25.03
C ASP A 388 19.33 7.37 -24.33
N ALA A 389 19.51 7.05 -23.04
CA ALA A 389 20.71 7.40 -22.29
C ALA A 389 21.78 6.30 -22.30
N GLY A 390 22.99 6.66 -21.86
CA GLY A 390 24.14 5.75 -21.73
C GLY A 390 24.95 6.00 -20.45
N GLY A 391 24.34 6.70 -19.50
CA GLY A 391 24.86 6.97 -18.15
C GLY A 391 23.85 6.54 -17.09
N GLU A 392 24.18 6.75 -15.83
CA GLU A 392 23.33 6.32 -14.71
C GLU A 392 22.14 7.27 -14.48
N THR A 393 20.96 6.70 -14.21
CA THR A 393 19.73 7.46 -13.98
C THR A 393 18.95 6.90 -12.79
N SER A 394 18.35 7.79 -11.99
CA SER A 394 17.66 7.42 -10.76
C SER A 394 16.42 8.26 -10.48
N PHE A 395 15.38 7.59 -9.99
CA PHE A 395 14.24 8.19 -9.30
C PHE A 395 14.26 7.62 -7.87
N VAL A 396 14.45 8.47 -6.87
CA VAL A 396 14.35 8.12 -5.45
C VAL A 396 13.09 8.75 -4.84
N GLN A 397 12.22 7.94 -4.24
CA GLN A 397 11.06 8.41 -3.48
C GLN A 397 11.18 7.96 -2.02
N THR A 398 11.27 8.91 -1.10
CA THR A 398 11.30 8.66 0.36
C THR A 398 9.99 9.04 1.05
N GLY A 399 9.13 9.83 0.39
CA GLY A 399 7.83 10.25 0.89
C GLY A 399 6.95 10.84 -0.21
N GLY A 400 5.93 11.61 0.20
CA GLY A 400 5.00 12.27 -0.72
C GLY A 400 4.14 11.34 -1.58
N THR A 401 3.49 11.93 -2.59
CA THR A 401 2.60 11.23 -3.53
C THR A 401 3.01 11.55 -4.97
N TYR A 402 3.27 10.51 -5.76
CA TYR A 402 3.55 10.60 -7.19
C TYR A 402 2.43 9.92 -7.98
N GLU A 403 1.79 10.62 -8.90
CA GLU A 403 0.69 10.07 -9.72
C GLU A 403 0.97 10.30 -11.20
N SER A 404 0.95 9.22 -11.99
CA SER A 404 1.08 9.30 -13.45
C SER A 404 -0.15 8.74 -14.15
N THR A 405 -0.79 9.56 -15.00
CA THR A 405 -1.98 9.12 -15.77
C THR A 405 -1.63 8.19 -16.95
N GLN A 406 -0.34 7.93 -17.19
CA GLN A 406 0.14 7.02 -18.22
C GLN A 406 1.30 6.16 -17.68
N ASN A 407 1.91 5.38 -18.55
CA ASN A 407 2.98 4.45 -18.21
C ASN A 407 4.20 5.14 -17.56
N ILE A 408 4.83 4.40 -16.65
CA ILE A 408 6.13 4.71 -16.06
C ILE A 408 7.13 3.69 -16.62
N TYR A 409 8.13 4.15 -17.36
CA TYR A 409 9.18 3.32 -17.96
C TYR A 409 10.50 3.50 -17.22
N ILE A 410 11.21 2.40 -16.97
CA ILE A 410 12.53 2.36 -16.32
C ILE A 410 13.46 1.57 -17.26
N GLY A 411 14.51 2.20 -17.78
CA GLY A 411 15.39 1.62 -18.79
C GLY A 411 14.68 1.47 -20.14
N ALA A 412 14.32 2.58 -20.77
CA ALA A 412 13.47 2.59 -21.96
C ALA A 412 14.20 2.23 -23.27
N SER A 413 15.52 2.39 -23.31
CA SER A 413 16.37 2.23 -24.50
C SER A 413 17.66 1.45 -24.20
N ALA A 414 18.47 1.19 -25.23
CA ALA A 414 19.63 0.31 -25.11
C ALA A 414 20.81 0.88 -24.34
N GLY A 415 21.52 0.03 -23.57
CA GLY A 415 22.71 0.42 -22.80
C GLY A 415 22.44 1.36 -21.61
N ASN A 416 21.18 1.55 -21.21
CA ASN A 416 20.79 2.43 -20.11
C ASN A 416 20.99 1.72 -18.76
N ALA A 417 21.48 2.46 -17.75
CA ALA A 417 21.40 2.06 -16.34
C ALA A 417 20.37 2.94 -15.62
N ALA A 418 19.22 2.37 -15.28
CA ALA A 418 18.07 3.08 -14.72
C ALA A 418 17.57 2.46 -13.42
N SER A 419 17.31 3.30 -12.42
CA SER A 419 16.84 2.88 -11.10
C SER A 419 15.61 3.64 -10.62
N LEU A 420 14.64 2.94 -10.02
CA LEU A 420 13.54 3.53 -9.25
C LEU A 420 13.57 2.93 -7.83
N SER A 421 13.82 3.75 -6.82
CA SER A 421 13.88 3.35 -5.42
C SER A 421 12.77 4.01 -4.63
N ILE A 422 11.99 3.24 -3.88
CA ILE A 422 10.83 3.71 -3.10
C ILE A 422 10.95 3.17 -1.67
N SER A 423 11.18 4.06 -0.70
CA SER A 423 11.26 3.72 0.73
C SER A 423 10.10 4.28 1.55
N GLY A 424 9.27 5.13 0.97
CA GLY A 424 8.09 5.72 1.60
C GLY A 424 7.20 6.47 0.62
N GLY A 425 6.06 6.96 1.11
CA GLY A 425 5.07 7.66 0.28
C GLY A 425 4.20 6.73 -0.57
N THR A 426 3.57 7.31 -1.59
CA THR A 426 2.73 6.60 -2.57
C THR A 426 3.20 6.90 -3.99
N LEU A 427 3.31 5.88 -4.84
CA LEU A 427 3.51 6.01 -6.28
C LEU A 427 2.39 5.29 -7.02
N SER A 428 1.68 5.97 -7.90
CA SER A 428 0.56 5.40 -8.66
C SER A 428 0.66 5.65 -10.17
N THR A 429 0.17 4.68 -10.95
CA THR A 429 -0.18 4.87 -12.35
C THR A 429 -1.49 4.17 -12.70
N SER A 430 -2.31 4.82 -13.52
CA SER A 430 -3.52 4.21 -14.09
C SER A 430 -3.23 3.19 -15.21
N GLU A 431 -1.97 3.03 -15.61
CA GLU A 431 -1.54 2.13 -16.68
C GLU A 431 -0.37 1.23 -16.23
N THR A 432 0.72 1.13 -17.00
CA THR A 432 1.79 0.15 -16.78
C THR A 432 3.04 0.77 -16.14
N ILE A 433 3.57 0.14 -15.09
CA ILE A 433 4.99 0.29 -14.71
C ILE A 433 5.78 -0.75 -15.50
N ALA A 434 6.76 -0.33 -16.30
CA ALA A 434 7.57 -1.21 -17.15
C ALA A 434 9.06 -1.05 -16.87
N ILE A 435 9.68 -2.12 -16.39
CA ILE A 435 11.09 -2.22 -16.01
C ILE A 435 11.84 -2.96 -17.12
N GLY A 436 12.85 -2.33 -17.72
CA GLY A 436 13.71 -2.92 -18.75
C GLY A 436 13.00 -3.15 -20.08
N THR A 437 12.65 -2.05 -20.78
CA THR A 437 12.00 -2.12 -22.11
C THR A 437 12.95 -1.87 -23.28
N GLY A 438 14.20 -1.49 -23.02
CA GLY A 438 15.29 -1.44 -24.00
C GLY A 438 15.99 -2.80 -24.19
N THR A 439 16.69 -2.98 -25.31
CA THR A 439 17.63 -4.10 -25.48
C THR A 439 18.94 -3.76 -24.76
N ASP A 440 19.55 -4.66 -24.01
CA ASP A 440 20.77 -4.39 -23.22
C ASP A 440 20.63 -3.26 -22.18
N SER A 441 19.42 -3.00 -21.66
CA SER A 441 19.19 -2.05 -20.56
C SER A 441 19.28 -2.73 -19.19
N THR A 442 20.03 -2.14 -18.25
CA THR A 442 19.95 -2.47 -16.82
C THR A 442 18.90 -1.59 -16.14
N ALA A 443 17.86 -2.23 -15.58
CA ALA A 443 16.69 -1.56 -15.05
C ALA A 443 16.29 -2.18 -13.71
N LEU A 444 16.45 -1.43 -12.62
CA LEU A 444 16.15 -1.89 -11.27
C LEU A 444 15.01 -1.05 -10.68
N MET A 445 13.96 -1.72 -10.20
CA MET A 445 13.01 -1.13 -9.27
C MET A 445 13.19 -1.76 -7.89
N THR A 446 13.29 -0.94 -6.85
CA THR A 446 13.40 -1.36 -5.45
C THR A 446 12.29 -0.71 -4.63
N VAL A 447 11.53 -1.51 -3.92
CA VAL A 447 10.49 -1.06 -2.97
C VAL A 447 10.86 -1.59 -1.60
N SER A 448 11.28 -0.71 -0.70
CA SER A 448 11.61 -1.02 0.70
C SER A 448 10.61 -0.43 1.70
N GLY A 449 9.65 0.36 1.22
CA GLY A 449 8.56 0.92 2.00
C GLY A 449 7.57 1.67 1.09
N GLY A 450 6.53 2.26 1.70
CA GLY A 450 5.47 2.97 0.97
C GLY A 450 4.49 2.06 0.23
N THR A 451 3.71 2.64 -0.68
CA THR A 451 2.76 1.93 -1.54
C THR A 451 2.99 2.25 -3.02
N VAL A 452 3.14 1.23 -3.84
CA VAL A 452 3.11 1.32 -5.31
C VAL A 452 1.76 0.81 -5.80
N SER A 453 1.15 1.45 -6.79
CA SER A 453 -0.09 0.98 -7.41
C SER A 453 -0.05 1.15 -8.92
N ALA A 454 -0.29 0.07 -9.67
CA ALA A 454 -0.34 0.09 -11.12
C ALA A 454 -1.49 -0.78 -11.63
N LYS A 455 -1.98 -0.49 -12.84
CA LYS A 455 -2.87 -1.39 -13.55
C LYS A 455 -2.11 -2.62 -14.04
N ASN A 456 -0.96 -2.41 -14.69
CA ASN A 456 -0.06 -3.49 -15.07
C ASN A 456 1.37 -3.29 -14.55
N LEU A 457 2.10 -4.39 -14.40
CA LEU A 457 3.51 -4.42 -14.10
C LEU A 457 4.24 -5.26 -15.16
N GLN A 458 5.27 -4.70 -15.78
CA GLN A 458 6.09 -5.38 -16.77
C GLN A 458 7.54 -5.44 -16.29
N VAL A 459 8.17 -6.62 -16.36
CA VAL A 459 9.57 -6.81 -15.95
C VAL A 459 10.32 -7.57 -17.05
N GLY A 460 11.15 -6.85 -17.79
CA GLY A 460 12.01 -7.37 -18.86
C GLY A 460 11.34 -7.45 -20.23
N ARG A 461 12.18 -7.32 -21.27
CA ARG A 461 11.83 -7.48 -22.69
C ARG A 461 12.92 -8.23 -23.44
N ALA A 462 12.55 -8.96 -24.48
CA ALA A 462 13.50 -9.70 -25.31
C ALA A 462 14.65 -8.81 -25.79
N GLY A 463 15.88 -9.27 -25.50
CA GLY A 463 17.11 -8.54 -25.75
C GLY A 463 17.59 -7.67 -24.59
N ALA A 464 16.82 -7.44 -23.52
CA ALA A 464 17.34 -6.88 -22.27
C ALA A 464 18.20 -7.93 -21.55
N GLY A 465 19.51 -7.95 -21.80
CA GLY A 465 20.43 -8.92 -21.18
C GLY A 465 20.40 -8.83 -19.64
N GLU A 466 20.07 -9.95 -18.98
CA GLU A 466 20.10 -10.26 -17.53
C GLU A 466 19.50 -9.25 -16.51
N SER A 467 19.05 -8.07 -16.91
CA SER A 467 19.15 -6.90 -16.01
C SER A 467 17.85 -6.16 -15.69
N ALA A 468 16.68 -6.73 -15.98
CA ALA A 468 15.39 -6.17 -15.57
C ALA A 468 14.93 -6.80 -14.24
N LYS A 469 15.00 -6.04 -13.15
CA LYS A 469 14.72 -6.56 -11.79
C LYS A 469 13.73 -5.69 -11.02
N LEU A 470 12.76 -6.33 -10.38
CA LEU A 470 11.97 -5.76 -9.29
C LEU A 470 12.38 -6.42 -7.98
N THR A 471 12.72 -5.62 -6.97
CA THR A 471 13.01 -6.08 -5.60
C THR A 471 12.03 -5.42 -4.63
N ILE A 472 11.31 -6.21 -3.83
CA ILE A 472 10.38 -5.72 -2.82
C ILE A 472 10.86 -6.24 -1.45
N THR A 473 11.51 -5.40 -0.66
CA THR A 473 12.02 -5.75 0.70
C THR A 473 11.12 -5.24 1.84
N GLY A 474 10.17 -4.37 1.50
CA GLY A 474 9.20 -3.75 2.41
C GLY A 474 8.15 -2.98 1.61
N GLY A 475 7.08 -2.53 2.28
CA GLY A 475 5.98 -1.83 1.61
C GLY A 475 5.10 -2.74 0.75
N VAL A 476 4.20 -2.14 -0.04
CA VAL A 476 3.18 -2.88 -0.82
C VAL A 476 3.19 -2.45 -2.28
N VAL A 477 3.37 -3.40 -3.19
CA VAL A 477 3.14 -3.21 -4.64
C VAL A 477 1.77 -3.80 -5.00
N LYS A 478 0.86 -2.96 -5.49
CA LYS A 478 -0.49 -3.37 -5.89
C LYS A 478 -0.61 -3.38 -7.41
N VAL A 479 -1.10 -4.49 -7.98
CA VAL A 479 -1.33 -4.63 -9.43
C VAL A 479 -2.77 -5.09 -9.69
N SER A 480 -3.53 -4.31 -10.45
CA SER A 480 -4.99 -4.53 -10.63
C SER A 480 -5.40 -5.25 -11.92
N ASN A 481 -4.44 -5.65 -12.77
CA ASN A 481 -4.70 -6.37 -14.02
C ASN A 481 -3.69 -7.50 -14.28
N ALA A 482 -2.41 -7.18 -14.56
CA ALA A 482 -1.43 -8.19 -15.00
C ALA A 482 0.02 -7.87 -14.61
N VAL A 483 0.79 -8.92 -14.29
CA VAL A 483 2.27 -8.92 -14.24
C VAL A 483 2.80 -9.71 -15.45
N TYR A 484 3.82 -9.23 -16.17
CA TYR A 484 4.39 -9.99 -17.29
C TYR A 484 5.86 -9.67 -17.59
N GLY A 485 6.63 -10.69 -17.95
CA GLY A 485 7.81 -10.51 -18.80
C GLY A 485 7.36 -10.37 -20.26
N SER A 486 8.22 -9.89 -21.17
CA SER A 486 7.81 -9.67 -22.56
C SER A 486 8.64 -10.42 -23.60
N SER A 487 8.02 -11.46 -24.16
CA SER A 487 8.47 -12.40 -25.19
C SER A 487 9.63 -13.32 -24.81
N SER A 488 9.67 -14.48 -25.48
CA SER A 488 10.37 -15.72 -25.15
C SER A 488 11.93 -15.70 -25.12
N ALA A 489 12.54 -14.58 -24.74
CA ALA A 489 13.99 -14.41 -24.55
C ALA A 489 14.33 -13.27 -23.56
N ALA A 490 13.42 -12.96 -22.63
CA ALA A 490 13.55 -11.84 -21.68
C ALA A 490 13.84 -12.32 -20.25
N SER A 491 14.93 -11.85 -19.63
CA SER A 491 15.24 -12.14 -18.23
C SER A 491 14.60 -11.11 -17.30
N GLY A 492 13.33 -11.34 -16.94
CA GLY A 492 12.63 -10.58 -15.92
C GLY A 492 12.67 -11.29 -14.56
N ASN A 493 13.33 -10.70 -13.57
CA ASN A 493 13.41 -11.23 -12.20
C ASN A 493 12.55 -10.38 -11.25
N VAL A 494 11.66 -11.04 -10.50
CA VAL A 494 10.94 -10.43 -9.38
C VAL A 494 11.39 -11.11 -8.09
N SER A 495 11.81 -10.33 -7.11
CA SER A 495 12.27 -10.82 -5.80
C SER A 495 11.52 -10.11 -4.68
N ILE A 496 10.95 -10.88 -3.76
CA ILE A 496 10.20 -10.38 -2.61
C ILE A 496 10.85 -10.96 -1.34
N SER A 497 11.20 -10.10 -0.40
CA SER A 497 11.80 -10.49 0.88
C SER A 497 11.38 -9.55 2.02
N GLY A 498 11.74 -9.92 3.26
CA GLY A 498 11.40 -9.13 4.44
C GLY A 498 9.89 -8.88 4.59
N THR A 499 9.50 -7.63 4.79
CA THR A 499 8.08 -7.22 4.94
C THR A 499 7.43 -6.80 3.63
N GLY A 500 8.08 -7.08 2.49
CA GLY A 500 7.60 -6.70 1.17
C GLY A 500 6.38 -7.51 0.74
N GLN A 501 5.37 -6.84 0.18
CA GLN A 501 4.16 -7.48 -0.33
C GLN A 501 3.93 -7.18 -1.81
N LEU A 502 3.64 -8.20 -2.62
CA LEU A 502 3.02 -8.07 -3.93
C LEU A 502 1.53 -8.48 -3.83
N LEU A 503 0.65 -7.50 -3.95
CA LEU A 503 -0.81 -7.67 -3.92
C LEU A 503 -1.38 -7.65 -5.33
N LEU A 504 -2.01 -8.75 -5.73
CA LEU A 504 -2.65 -8.93 -7.04
C LEU A 504 -4.18 -8.93 -6.87
N ASP A 505 -4.81 -7.87 -7.36
CA ASP A 505 -6.27 -7.66 -7.32
C ASP A 505 -6.84 -7.51 -8.73
N SER A 506 -6.69 -8.57 -9.54
CA SER A 506 -7.28 -8.61 -10.88
C SER A 506 -8.81 -8.63 -10.79
N THR A 507 -9.51 -8.02 -11.75
CA THR A 507 -10.99 -8.00 -11.80
C THR A 507 -11.60 -9.11 -12.67
N TYR A 508 -10.78 -9.96 -13.30
CA TYR A 508 -11.24 -10.98 -14.24
C TYR A 508 -11.55 -12.31 -13.55
N THR A 509 -12.77 -12.82 -13.77
CA THR A 509 -13.31 -14.04 -13.14
C THR A 509 -13.03 -15.34 -13.90
N HIS A 510 -12.52 -15.28 -15.13
CA HIS A 510 -11.95 -16.39 -15.89
C HIS A 510 -10.88 -15.84 -16.84
N ALA A 511 -9.60 -16.02 -16.53
CA ALA A 511 -8.50 -15.61 -17.39
C ALA A 511 -7.49 -16.76 -17.51
N THR A 512 -7.25 -17.24 -18.74
CA THR A 512 -6.09 -18.07 -19.06
C THR A 512 -4.85 -17.19 -18.92
N LEU A 513 -4.26 -17.18 -17.73
CA LEU A 513 -3.65 -15.97 -17.19
C LEU A 513 -2.65 -15.27 -18.10
N ALA A 514 -2.89 -14.00 -18.42
CA ALA A 514 -1.86 -13.08 -18.92
C ALA A 514 -1.05 -12.43 -17.78
N GLY A 515 -1.40 -12.76 -16.53
CA GLY A 515 -1.02 -12.02 -15.32
C GLY A 515 0.24 -12.48 -14.59
N ILE A 516 0.87 -13.59 -15.03
CA ILE A 516 2.30 -13.90 -14.88
C ILE A 516 2.68 -14.75 -16.11
N ARG A 517 2.95 -14.11 -17.25
CA ARG A 517 3.55 -14.77 -18.42
C ARG A 517 4.99 -14.32 -18.58
N GLU A 518 5.86 -15.23 -18.98
CA GLU A 518 7.23 -14.96 -19.47
C GLU A 518 8.18 -14.26 -18.47
N LEU A 519 7.90 -14.25 -17.16
CA LEU A 519 8.97 -14.05 -16.16
C LEU A 519 9.87 -15.29 -16.15
N THR A 520 11.18 -15.09 -16.05
CA THR A 520 12.14 -16.19 -15.92
C THR A 520 12.21 -16.73 -14.50
N GLU A 521 12.09 -15.84 -13.51
CA GLU A 521 12.18 -16.19 -12.09
C GLU A 521 11.27 -15.29 -11.24
N LEU A 522 10.60 -15.90 -10.27
CA LEU A 522 9.86 -15.24 -9.20
C LEU A 522 10.35 -15.80 -7.86
N ASN A 523 11.07 -14.97 -7.10
CA ASN A 523 11.73 -15.35 -5.86
C ASN A 523 10.96 -14.75 -4.66
N ILE A 524 10.64 -15.56 -3.64
CA ILE A 524 9.91 -15.12 -2.44
C ILE A 524 10.56 -15.62 -1.13
N GLY A 525 10.48 -14.81 -0.07
CA GLY A 525 10.97 -15.15 1.27
C GLY A 525 10.66 -14.07 2.32
N GLY A 526 11.14 -14.27 3.55
CA GLY A 526 11.12 -13.31 4.66
C GLY A 526 9.77 -13.01 5.33
N ALA A 527 8.67 -13.65 4.92
CA ALA A 527 7.30 -13.23 5.19
C ALA A 527 6.74 -13.62 6.59
N GLY A 528 7.60 -13.72 7.61
CA GLY A 528 7.31 -14.30 8.92
C GLY A 528 6.31 -13.54 9.82
N ASP A 529 5.66 -12.49 9.33
CA ASP A 529 4.70 -11.66 10.07
C ASP A 529 3.22 -12.06 9.88
N GLY A 530 2.96 -13.08 9.06
CA GLY A 530 1.61 -13.57 8.76
C GLY A 530 0.82 -12.73 7.75
N THR A 531 1.44 -11.71 7.13
CA THR A 531 0.76 -10.86 6.14
C THR A 531 0.88 -11.37 4.69
N GLY A 532 1.89 -12.20 4.39
CA GLY A 532 2.12 -12.82 3.08
C GLY A 532 2.97 -11.98 2.14
N ALA A 533 4.11 -12.51 1.68
CA ALA A 533 4.96 -11.88 0.67
C ALA A 533 4.24 -11.72 -0.68
N MET A 534 3.39 -12.69 -1.03
CA MET A 534 2.46 -12.58 -2.16
C MET A 534 1.03 -12.72 -1.69
N ARG A 535 0.13 -11.92 -2.23
CA ARG A 535 -1.29 -11.92 -1.90
C ARG A 535 -2.15 -11.86 -3.15
N PHE A 536 -3.06 -12.82 -3.29
CA PHE A 536 -4.03 -12.93 -4.38
C PHE A 536 -5.43 -12.70 -3.82
N LEU A 537 -6.14 -11.66 -4.26
CA LEU A 537 -7.53 -11.42 -3.80
C LEU A 537 -8.58 -12.20 -4.61
N LYS A 538 -8.22 -12.68 -5.80
CA LYS A 538 -9.08 -13.46 -6.71
C LYS A 538 -8.29 -14.59 -7.36
N SER A 539 -8.99 -15.54 -7.98
CA SER A 539 -8.38 -16.74 -8.56
C SER A 539 -7.37 -16.43 -9.68
N LEU A 540 -6.29 -17.21 -9.74
CA LEU A 540 -5.12 -16.90 -10.55
C LEU A 540 -4.37 -18.18 -11.00
N ASP A 541 -3.93 -18.25 -12.26
CA ASP A 541 -3.23 -19.39 -12.89
C ASP A 541 -1.75 -19.02 -13.18
N CYS A 542 -0.79 -19.47 -12.39
CA CYS A 542 0.64 -19.19 -12.62
C CYS A 542 1.35 -20.38 -13.30
N ASN A 543 2.13 -20.07 -14.35
CA ASN A 543 2.96 -21.02 -15.09
C ASN A 543 4.46 -20.79 -14.90
N VAL A 544 4.85 -19.86 -14.03
CA VAL A 544 6.25 -19.50 -13.77
C VAL A 544 6.73 -20.23 -12.51
N PRO A 545 7.93 -20.83 -12.51
CA PRO A 545 8.50 -21.41 -11.29
C PRO A 545 8.65 -20.37 -10.19
N ILE A 546 8.30 -20.75 -8.95
CA ILE A 546 8.46 -19.88 -7.78
C ILE A 546 9.56 -20.47 -6.90
N THR A 547 10.64 -19.70 -6.72
CA THR A 547 11.76 -20.11 -5.86
C THR A 547 11.60 -19.50 -4.47
N LEU A 548 11.61 -20.35 -3.45
CA LEU A 548 11.69 -19.95 -2.05
C LEU A 548 13.16 -19.64 -1.72
N THR A 549 13.45 -18.40 -1.32
CA THR A 549 14.81 -18.00 -0.91
C THR A 549 15.02 -18.03 0.60
N ASP A 550 13.92 -17.88 1.35
CA ASP A 550 13.79 -18.01 2.80
C ASP A 550 12.34 -18.48 3.07
N ASP A 551 11.96 -18.63 4.35
CA ASP A 551 10.55 -18.84 4.76
C ASP A 551 9.61 -17.83 4.09
N ALA A 552 8.63 -18.33 3.34
CA ALA A 552 7.78 -17.55 2.47
C ALA A 552 6.30 -17.76 2.80
N ALA A 553 5.46 -16.78 2.46
CA ALA A 553 4.02 -16.88 2.69
C ALA A 553 3.22 -16.38 1.48
N VAL A 554 2.20 -17.16 1.13
CA VAL A 554 1.26 -16.94 0.02
C VAL A 554 -0.15 -16.80 0.59
N GLY A 555 -0.68 -15.59 0.54
CA GLY A 555 -2.06 -15.28 0.89
C GLY A 555 -3.00 -15.43 -0.29
N ILE A 556 -4.07 -16.21 -0.14
CA ILE A 556 -5.11 -16.44 -1.16
C ILE A 556 -6.44 -16.09 -0.52
N GLY A 557 -7.16 -15.10 -1.05
CA GLY A 557 -8.41 -14.62 -0.47
C GLY A 557 -9.51 -15.69 -0.41
N ALA A 558 -10.43 -15.54 0.54
CA ALA A 558 -11.52 -16.49 0.76
C ALA A 558 -12.28 -16.83 -0.53
N GLY A 559 -12.34 -18.12 -0.88
CA GLY A 559 -12.99 -18.62 -2.10
C GLY A 559 -12.22 -18.37 -3.40
N ALA A 560 -11.04 -17.76 -3.38
CA ALA A 560 -10.14 -17.67 -4.53
C ALA A 560 -9.28 -18.94 -4.66
N VAL A 561 -8.90 -19.28 -5.90
CA VAL A 561 -8.03 -20.43 -6.22
C VAL A 561 -6.77 -19.94 -6.93
N PHE A 562 -5.60 -20.15 -6.32
CA PHE A 562 -4.31 -19.93 -6.96
C PHE A 562 -3.79 -21.25 -7.54
N THR A 563 -3.87 -21.43 -8.86
CA THR A 563 -3.36 -22.61 -9.56
C THR A 563 -1.91 -22.41 -9.98
N GLN A 564 -0.98 -23.05 -9.29
CA GLN A 564 0.44 -23.04 -9.60
C GLN A 564 0.79 -24.30 -10.43
N LYS A 565 1.07 -24.09 -11.73
CA LYS A 565 1.31 -25.16 -12.72
C LYS A 565 2.78 -25.47 -12.99
N ALA A 566 3.69 -24.63 -12.50
CA ALA A 566 5.12 -24.91 -12.42
C ALA A 566 5.51 -25.25 -10.97
N ALA A 567 6.68 -25.87 -10.77
CA ALA A 567 7.15 -26.22 -9.43
C ALA A 567 7.31 -25.01 -8.49
N PHE A 568 7.09 -25.23 -7.19
CA PHE A 568 7.84 -24.49 -6.17
C PHE A 568 9.22 -25.16 -6.00
N THR A 569 10.28 -24.36 -6.04
CA THR A 569 11.66 -24.77 -5.77
C THR A 569 12.18 -24.00 -4.55
N GLU A 570 13.33 -24.39 -4.00
CA GLU A 570 13.95 -23.65 -2.89
C GLU A 570 15.48 -23.58 -3.09
N THR A 571 16.13 -22.50 -2.64
CA THR A 571 17.60 -22.39 -2.64
C THR A 571 18.24 -23.02 -1.40
N SER A 572 17.44 -23.19 -0.35
CA SER A 572 17.78 -23.77 0.96
C SER A 572 16.48 -24.24 1.61
N PRO A 573 16.50 -25.19 2.56
CA PRO A 573 15.28 -25.67 3.24
C PRO A 573 14.47 -24.50 3.80
N SER A 574 13.28 -24.28 3.24
CA SER A 574 12.43 -23.11 3.54
C SER A 574 10.99 -23.55 3.79
N ILE A 575 10.28 -22.87 4.69
CA ILE A 575 8.86 -23.13 4.96
C ILE A 575 7.98 -22.33 4.00
N LEU A 576 7.05 -23.01 3.31
CA LEU A 576 5.98 -22.35 2.55
C LEU A 576 4.70 -22.26 3.38
N THR A 577 4.26 -21.06 3.74
CA THR A 577 3.00 -20.83 4.47
C THR A 577 1.87 -20.40 3.52
N ILE A 578 0.74 -21.12 3.52
CA ILE A 578 -0.47 -20.79 2.76
C ILE A 578 -1.52 -20.25 3.72
N LEU A 579 -2.07 -19.06 3.44
CA LEU A 579 -3.00 -18.34 4.32
C LEU A 579 -4.13 -17.65 3.55
N GLY A 580 -5.16 -17.15 4.24
CA GLY A 580 -6.20 -16.26 3.68
C GLY A 580 -7.57 -16.86 3.34
N GLY A 581 -7.78 -18.17 3.50
CA GLY A 581 -9.07 -18.83 3.29
C GLY A 581 -9.38 -19.28 1.86
N GLY A 582 -8.43 -19.11 0.94
CA GLY A 582 -8.50 -19.64 -0.43
C GLY A 582 -7.76 -20.97 -0.61
N THR A 583 -7.68 -21.43 -1.86
CA THR A 583 -7.05 -22.71 -2.23
C THR A 583 -5.81 -22.51 -3.09
N LEU A 584 -4.66 -23.08 -2.69
CA LEU A 584 -3.52 -23.31 -3.60
C LEU A 584 -3.76 -24.63 -4.35
N ALA A 585 -3.91 -24.60 -5.66
CA ALA A 585 -3.94 -25.80 -6.50
C ALA A 585 -2.57 -26.03 -7.16
N LEU A 586 -1.97 -27.20 -6.95
CA LEU A 586 -0.68 -27.58 -7.52
C LEU A 586 -0.83 -28.69 -8.55
N SER A 587 -0.19 -28.54 -9.70
CA SER A 587 -0.16 -29.56 -10.76
C SER A 587 1.25 -29.99 -11.20
N ALA A 588 2.29 -29.54 -10.51
CA ALA A 588 3.69 -29.90 -10.78
C ALA A 588 4.43 -30.28 -9.50
N GLN A 589 5.45 -31.13 -9.65
CA GLN A 589 6.27 -31.61 -8.53
C GLN A 589 7.07 -30.45 -7.94
N SER A 590 6.90 -30.17 -6.64
CA SER A 590 7.67 -29.16 -5.91
C SER A 590 8.76 -29.81 -5.06
N THR A 591 9.82 -29.06 -4.74
CA THR A 591 11.00 -29.60 -4.03
C THR A 591 11.21 -28.96 -2.65
N ILE A 592 10.12 -28.61 -1.95
CA ILE A 592 10.17 -27.94 -0.65
C ILE A 592 10.60 -28.94 0.44
N SER A 593 11.77 -28.77 1.04
CA SER A 593 12.26 -29.65 2.12
C SER A 593 12.09 -29.04 3.51
N GLY A 594 11.94 -27.72 3.63
CA GLY A 594 11.67 -27.05 4.92
C GLY A 594 10.26 -27.29 5.47
N GLY A 595 9.29 -27.59 4.60
CA GLY A 595 7.91 -27.93 4.97
C GLY A 595 6.86 -26.97 4.40
N THR A 596 5.59 -27.35 4.54
CA THR A 596 4.45 -26.53 4.13
C THR A 596 3.52 -26.31 5.32
N VAL A 597 3.16 -25.07 5.61
CA VAL A 597 2.14 -24.71 6.61
C VAL A 597 0.85 -24.33 5.88
N ILE A 598 -0.26 -24.93 6.26
CA ILE A 598 -1.60 -24.63 5.73
C ILE A 598 -2.41 -24.01 6.87
N ASP A 599 -2.52 -22.68 6.88
CA ASP A 599 -3.17 -21.93 7.95
C ASP A 599 -4.54 -21.41 7.51
N SER A 600 -5.59 -22.12 7.94
CA SER A 600 -6.99 -21.78 7.63
C SER A 600 -7.32 -21.62 6.13
N SER A 601 -6.49 -22.21 5.27
CA SER A 601 -6.60 -22.26 3.79
C SER A 601 -6.63 -23.70 3.30
N SER A 602 -6.76 -23.92 1.99
CA SER A 602 -6.66 -25.26 1.39
C SER A 602 -5.45 -25.38 0.46
N VAL A 603 -4.86 -26.58 0.38
CA VAL A 603 -3.91 -26.98 -0.67
C VAL A 603 -4.46 -28.19 -1.39
N LYS A 604 -4.61 -28.11 -2.72
CA LYS A 604 -5.11 -29.19 -3.58
C LYS A 604 -3.99 -29.68 -4.51
N LEU A 605 -3.59 -30.93 -4.38
CA LEU A 605 -2.63 -31.58 -5.25
C LEU A 605 -3.38 -32.31 -6.38
N THR A 606 -3.01 -32.04 -7.63
CA THR A 606 -3.62 -32.62 -8.85
C THR A 606 -2.53 -33.14 -9.79
N GLY A 607 -2.78 -34.22 -10.55
CA GLY A 607 -1.79 -34.81 -11.45
C GLY A 607 -0.42 -35.00 -10.77
N GLU A 608 0.64 -34.46 -11.36
CA GLU A 608 2.02 -34.49 -10.82
C GLU A 608 2.28 -33.57 -9.61
N GLY A 609 1.28 -32.87 -9.07
CA GLY A 609 1.45 -31.92 -7.97
C GLY A 609 1.98 -32.56 -6.67
N THR A 610 3.12 -32.10 -6.15
CA THR A 610 3.68 -32.53 -4.84
C THR A 610 4.17 -31.34 -4.02
N LEU A 611 4.37 -31.54 -2.71
CA LEU A 611 4.84 -30.53 -1.74
C LEU A 611 6.32 -30.71 -1.34
N GLY A 612 7.10 -31.50 -2.08
CA GLY A 612 8.47 -31.84 -1.69
C GLY A 612 8.52 -32.89 -0.56
N SER A 613 9.50 -32.78 0.33
CA SER A 613 9.79 -33.79 1.37
C SER A 613 9.62 -33.30 2.81
N GLY A 614 9.36 -32.01 3.03
CA GLY A 614 9.14 -31.48 4.37
C GLY A 614 7.77 -31.85 4.96
N THR A 615 7.61 -31.67 6.27
CA THR A 615 6.33 -31.89 6.98
C THR A 615 5.26 -30.91 6.50
N VAL A 616 4.02 -31.40 6.33
CA VAL A 616 2.83 -30.59 6.07
C VAL A 616 2.10 -30.32 7.38
N THR A 617 2.13 -29.08 7.87
CA THR A 617 1.51 -28.66 9.12
C THR A 617 0.20 -27.92 8.85
N MET A 618 -0.93 -28.48 9.26
CA MET A 618 -2.25 -27.86 9.07
C MET A 618 -2.74 -27.20 10.38
N ARG A 619 -3.28 -25.99 10.29
CA ARG A 619 -3.72 -25.19 11.45
C ARG A 619 -5.13 -24.66 11.25
N GLY A 620 -5.92 -24.70 12.33
CA GLY A 620 -7.33 -24.27 12.29
C GLY A 620 -8.09 -25.07 11.25
N ASN A 621 -8.90 -24.40 10.43
CA ASN A 621 -9.66 -25.05 9.35
C ASN A 621 -8.81 -25.29 8.09
N GLY A 622 -7.50 -25.51 8.24
CA GLY A 622 -6.60 -25.82 7.13
C GLY A 622 -6.92 -27.17 6.50
N ALA A 623 -6.79 -27.32 5.19
CA ALA A 623 -7.08 -28.58 4.50
C ALA A 623 -6.03 -28.95 3.46
N LEU A 624 -5.63 -30.23 3.43
CA LEU A 624 -4.85 -30.84 2.37
C LEU A 624 -5.76 -31.77 1.56
N GLU A 625 -5.97 -31.45 0.28
CA GLU A 625 -6.70 -32.29 -0.66
C GLU A 625 -5.71 -32.94 -1.64
N VAL A 626 -5.74 -34.27 -1.76
CA VAL A 626 -4.98 -35.01 -2.78
C VAL A 626 -5.96 -35.64 -3.76
N HIS A 627 -6.04 -35.05 -4.94
CA HIS A 627 -6.87 -35.49 -6.05
C HIS A 627 -6.07 -36.41 -6.97
N VAL A 628 -6.60 -37.61 -7.24
CA VAL A 628 -6.03 -38.59 -8.16
C VAL A 628 -7.06 -38.94 -9.22
N ALA A 629 -6.75 -38.74 -10.51
CA ALA A 629 -7.75 -38.94 -11.57
C ALA A 629 -8.02 -40.42 -11.84
N GLU A 630 -9.10 -40.71 -12.57
CA GLU A 630 -9.45 -42.08 -12.95
C GLU A 630 -8.31 -42.77 -13.70
N ASN A 631 -7.97 -44.00 -13.30
CA ASN A 631 -6.84 -44.79 -13.82
C ASN A 631 -5.44 -44.22 -13.50
N GLU A 632 -5.31 -43.22 -12.63
CA GLU A 632 -4.03 -42.79 -12.05
C GLU A 632 -3.77 -43.43 -10.68
N GLU A 633 -2.49 -43.59 -10.35
CA GLU A 633 -1.99 -43.96 -9.02
C GLU A 633 -0.97 -42.91 -8.57
N LYS A 634 -1.00 -42.53 -7.28
CA LYS A 634 -0.11 -41.51 -6.72
C LYS A 634 0.39 -41.89 -5.35
N SER A 635 1.69 -41.74 -5.08
CA SER A 635 2.27 -41.89 -3.74
C SER A 635 2.32 -40.55 -3.01
N PHE A 636 2.09 -40.57 -1.70
CA PHE A 636 2.25 -39.46 -0.78
C PHE A 636 3.02 -39.93 0.46
N THR A 637 4.11 -39.23 0.78
CA THR A 637 5.11 -39.66 1.78
C THR A 637 5.48 -38.55 2.77
N ASN A 638 4.87 -37.37 2.65
CA ASN A 638 5.09 -36.29 3.61
C ASN A 638 4.47 -36.66 4.96
N GLN A 639 5.20 -36.38 6.05
CA GLN A 639 4.58 -36.33 7.38
C GLN A 639 3.49 -35.25 7.38
N VAL A 640 2.34 -35.56 7.98
CA VAL A 640 1.25 -34.58 8.19
C VAL A 640 1.09 -34.34 9.69
N ALA A 641 0.91 -33.08 10.09
CA ALA A 641 0.80 -32.67 11.48
C ALA A 641 -0.30 -31.62 11.71
N GLY A 642 -0.88 -31.61 12.91
CA GLY A 642 -1.79 -30.57 13.40
C GLY A 642 -3.29 -30.85 13.26
N THR A 643 -4.08 -29.79 13.08
CA THR A 643 -5.53 -29.76 13.39
C THR A 643 -6.43 -29.59 12.16
N GLY A 644 -5.88 -29.73 10.96
CA GLY A 644 -6.62 -29.60 9.71
C GLY A 644 -7.26 -30.90 9.22
N GLN A 645 -7.75 -30.87 7.98
CA GLN A 645 -8.43 -32.00 7.32
C GLN A 645 -7.61 -32.54 6.15
N PHE A 646 -7.47 -33.87 6.04
CA PHE A 646 -6.82 -34.53 4.89
C PHE A 646 -7.86 -35.23 4.02
N LEU A 647 -8.10 -34.72 2.81
CA LEU A 647 -9.07 -35.27 1.86
C LEU A 647 -8.37 -36.04 0.73
N LYS A 648 -8.83 -37.25 0.44
CA LYS A 648 -8.59 -37.97 -0.82
C LYS A 648 -9.82 -37.82 -1.71
N THR A 649 -9.62 -37.30 -2.93
CA THR A 649 -10.68 -37.11 -3.94
C THR A 649 -10.28 -37.70 -5.29
N GLY A 650 -11.22 -37.76 -6.25
CA GLY A 650 -11.02 -38.33 -7.59
C GLY A 650 -10.98 -39.86 -7.61
N ALA A 651 -11.37 -40.45 -8.73
CA ALA A 651 -11.57 -41.90 -8.84
C ALA A 651 -10.30 -42.78 -8.78
N GLY A 652 -9.09 -42.20 -8.83
CA GLY A 652 -7.82 -42.94 -8.80
C GLY A 652 -7.38 -43.43 -7.42
N THR A 653 -6.20 -44.06 -7.38
CA THR A 653 -5.61 -44.65 -6.16
C THR A 653 -4.58 -43.72 -5.53
N LEU A 654 -4.74 -43.39 -4.25
CA LEU A 654 -3.70 -42.74 -3.44
C LEU A 654 -3.04 -43.76 -2.52
N LYS A 655 -1.72 -43.82 -2.56
CA LYS A 655 -0.86 -44.60 -1.65
C LYS A 655 -0.22 -43.67 -0.63
N VAL A 656 -0.56 -43.83 0.64
CA VAL A 656 0.05 -43.10 1.75
C VAL A 656 1.02 -44.02 2.48
N ASP A 657 2.29 -43.66 2.49
CA ASP A 657 3.31 -44.27 3.37
C ASP A 657 3.59 -43.29 4.52
N ALA A 658 2.79 -43.43 5.59
CA ALA A 658 2.83 -42.61 6.79
C ALA A 658 3.85 -43.14 7.81
N ALA A 659 5.06 -43.50 7.38
CA ALA A 659 6.15 -43.95 8.25
C ALA A 659 6.55 -42.93 9.35
N GLN A 660 6.14 -41.66 9.22
CA GLN A 660 6.32 -40.58 10.22
C GLN A 660 4.99 -40.10 10.84
N GLY A 661 3.88 -40.75 10.52
CA GLY A 661 2.52 -40.44 10.99
C GLY A 661 1.77 -39.39 10.16
N VAL A 662 0.44 -39.49 10.21
CA VAL A 662 -0.52 -38.46 9.78
C VAL A 662 -1.31 -38.01 11.01
N GLU A 663 -1.03 -36.81 11.52
CA GLU A 663 -1.85 -36.16 12.54
C GLU A 663 -2.72 -35.09 11.87
N ALA A 664 -4.03 -35.26 11.96
CA ALA A 664 -5.06 -34.36 11.46
C ALA A 664 -6.22 -34.30 12.46
N ALA A 665 -7.13 -33.34 12.31
CA ALA A 665 -8.44 -33.42 12.98
C ALA A 665 -9.33 -34.49 12.32
N GLY A 666 -9.12 -34.79 11.05
CA GLY A 666 -9.69 -35.95 10.39
C GLY A 666 -9.16 -36.19 8.98
N MET A 667 -9.40 -37.40 8.47
CA MET A 667 -9.16 -37.78 7.08
C MET A 667 -10.46 -38.27 6.44
N THR A 668 -10.65 -37.96 5.15
CA THR A 668 -11.83 -38.43 4.40
C THR A 668 -11.43 -38.96 3.02
N VAL A 669 -11.83 -40.19 2.70
CA VAL A 669 -11.80 -40.71 1.32
C VAL A 669 -13.16 -40.44 0.71
N SER A 670 -13.27 -39.38 -0.09
CA SER A 670 -14.54 -39.01 -0.73
C SER A 670 -14.81 -39.80 -2.00
N GLU A 671 -13.76 -40.19 -2.73
CA GLU A 671 -13.84 -40.90 -4.01
C GLU A 671 -12.56 -41.73 -4.26
N GLY A 672 -12.70 -42.77 -5.09
CA GLY A 672 -11.59 -43.61 -5.54
C GLY A 672 -11.04 -44.50 -4.43
N ARG A 673 -9.76 -44.87 -4.53
CA ARG A 673 -9.11 -45.78 -3.59
C ARG A 673 -8.04 -45.09 -2.72
N LEU A 674 -7.97 -45.45 -1.45
CA LEU A 674 -6.84 -45.19 -0.56
C LEU A 674 -6.19 -46.50 -0.13
N ASP A 675 -4.88 -46.59 -0.34
CA ASP A 675 -3.97 -47.58 0.22
C ASP A 675 -3.17 -46.87 1.33
N PHE A 676 -3.38 -47.19 2.62
CA PHE A 676 -2.74 -46.47 3.74
C PHE A 676 -1.87 -47.39 4.60
N GLN A 677 -0.59 -47.08 4.70
CA GLN A 677 0.37 -47.76 5.57
C GLN A 677 0.89 -46.81 6.66
N GLY A 678 0.94 -47.27 7.91
CA GLY A 678 1.52 -46.52 9.03
C GLY A 678 0.48 -46.04 10.04
N ASN A 679 0.76 -44.92 10.71
CA ASN A 679 -0.04 -44.44 11.85
C ASN A 679 -0.82 -43.17 11.49
N MET A 680 -2.05 -43.07 11.98
CA MET A 680 -2.90 -41.89 11.88
C MET A 680 -3.45 -41.47 13.25
N ILE A 681 -3.60 -40.17 13.46
CA ILE A 681 -4.31 -39.54 14.59
C ILE A 681 -5.40 -38.65 14.00
N GLY A 682 -6.60 -38.71 14.58
CA GLY A 682 -7.82 -38.02 14.12
C GLY A 682 -8.85 -38.98 13.52
N ASP A 683 -10.08 -38.50 13.32
CA ASP A 683 -11.19 -39.34 12.84
C ASP A 683 -11.02 -39.69 11.35
N PHE A 684 -11.43 -40.89 10.94
CA PHE A 684 -11.23 -41.39 9.58
C PHE A 684 -12.52 -41.88 8.93
N LEU A 685 -12.94 -41.20 7.86
CA LEU A 685 -14.19 -41.47 7.13
C LEU A 685 -13.93 -42.02 5.72
N ILE A 686 -14.58 -43.13 5.38
CA ILE A 686 -14.73 -43.63 4.01
C ILE A 686 -16.16 -43.34 3.54
N ALA A 687 -16.31 -42.51 2.50
CA ALA A 687 -17.61 -42.11 1.96
C ALA A 687 -18.23 -43.18 1.03
N ASP A 688 -19.51 -43.01 0.68
CA ASP A 688 -20.23 -43.81 -0.32
C ASP A 688 -19.42 -43.97 -1.63
N GLY A 689 -19.30 -45.22 -2.09
CA GLY A 689 -18.57 -45.61 -3.29
C GLY A 689 -17.05 -45.53 -3.21
N ALA A 690 -16.47 -45.02 -2.11
CA ALA A 690 -15.02 -44.97 -1.91
C ALA A 690 -14.45 -46.33 -1.45
N VAL A 691 -13.16 -46.55 -1.71
CA VAL A 691 -12.46 -47.81 -1.42
C VAL A 691 -11.28 -47.56 -0.48
N PHE A 692 -11.13 -48.40 0.54
CA PHE A 692 -10.02 -48.35 1.49
C PHE A 692 -9.28 -49.69 1.59
N SER A 693 -7.95 -49.64 1.69
CA SER A 693 -7.08 -50.76 2.11
C SER A 693 -6.13 -50.31 3.22
N PRO A 694 -6.05 -51.03 4.35
CA PRO A 694 -5.08 -50.79 5.41
C PRO A 694 -3.72 -51.43 5.09
N GLY A 695 -3.07 -50.87 4.07
CA GLY A 695 -1.74 -51.25 3.61
C GLY A 695 -1.41 -50.61 2.26
N ASN A 696 -0.14 -50.66 1.84
CA ASN A 696 0.31 -50.34 0.49
C ASN A 696 0.83 -51.64 -0.17
N GLY A 697 -0.10 -52.56 -0.39
CA GLY A 697 0.16 -53.99 -0.27
C GLY A 697 0.00 -54.46 1.19
N ILE A 698 0.06 -55.78 1.42
CA ILE A 698 -0.06 -56.41 2.76
C ILE A 698 0.67 -55.61 3.85
N GLY A 699 -0.09 -55.05 4.80
CA GLY A 699 0.46 -54.09 5.77
C GLY A 699 -0.38 -53.88 7.03
N THR A 700 -0.14 -52.74 7.69
CA THR A 700 -0.87 -52.34 8.89
C THR A 700 -1.11 -50.83 8.89
N MET A 701 -2.35 -50.46 9.22
CA MET A 701 -2.73 -49.12 9.65
C MET A 701 -3.02 -49.12 11.15
N THR A 702 -2.48 -48.15 11.88
CA THR A 702 -2.87 -47.85 13.27
C THR A 702 -3.61 -46.52 13.32
N LEU A 703 -4.75 -46.45 14.01
CA LEU A 703 -5.59 -45.25 14.11
C LEU A 703 -5.88 -44.87 15.57
N ASP A 704 -5.58 -43.63 15.93
CA ASP A 704 -5.97 -42.97 17.19
C ASP A 704 -7.04 -41.91 16.91
N GLY A 705 -8.31 -42.33 16.90
CA GLY A 705 -9.46 -41.61 16.37
C GLY A 705 -10.55 -42.57 15.88
N ASP A 706 -11.78 -42.06 15.69
CA ASP A 706 -12.92 -42.87 15.30
C ASP A 706 -12.84 -43.29 13.82
N PHE A 707 -13.15 -44.55 13.51
CA PHE A 707 -13.25 -45.05 12.13
C PHE A 707 -14.70 -45.16 11.70
N THR A 708 -15.06 -44.54 10.57
CA THR A 708 -16.40 -44.59 9.98
C THR A 708 -16.37 -45.01 8.52
N ALA A 709 -17.24 -45.96 8.14
CA ALA A 709 -17.48 -46.35 6.75
C ALA A 709 -18.95 -46.22 6.38
N ASP A 710 -19.25 -45.29 5.47
CA ASP A 710 -20.59 -44.98 5.00
C ASP A 710 -21.21 -46.15 4.20
N ALA A 711 -22.53 -46.10 4.02
CA ALA A 711 -23.26 -46.94 3.07
C ALA A 711 -22.62 -46.90 1.68
N GLY A 712 -22.47 -48.06 1.01
CA GLY A 712 -21.87 -48.16 -0.33
C GLY A 712 -20.34 -48.08 -0.38
N SER A 713 -19.66 -47.81 0.74
CA SER A 713 -18.19 -47.87 0.82
C SER A 713 -17.64 -49.31 0.72
N ARG A 714 -16.35 -49.46 0.37
CA ARG A 714 -15.69 -50.76 0.21
C ARG A 714 -14.38 -50.83 1.01
N LEU A 715 -14.28 -51.78 1.94
CA LEU A 715 -13.05 -52.08 2.67
C LEU A 715 -12.40 -53.33 2.07
N VAL A 716 -11.12 -53.25 1.73
CA VAL A 716 -10.38 -54.34 1.06
C VAL A 716 -9.19 -54.72 1.92
N PHE A 717 -9.14 -55.98 2.37
CA PHE A 717 -8.02 -56.53 3.13
C PHE A 717 -7.22 -57.52 2.27
N GLU A 718 -5.93 -57.28 2.09
CA GLU A 718 -5.02 -58.19 1.39
C GLU A 718 -4.54 -59.35 2.27
N LEU A 719 -4.38 -60.53 1.63
CA LEU A 719 -3.85 -61.75 2.24
C LEU A 719 -2.71 -62.34 1.40
N GLY A 720 -1.64 -62.74 2.08
CA GLY A 720 -0.55 -63.57 1.53
C GLY A 720 -0.29 -64.82 2.36
N GLU A 721 0.72 -65.59 1.99
CA GLU A 721 1.06 -66.90 2.59
C GLU A 721 1.38 -66.80 4.10
N ASP A 722 2.12 -65.77 4.53
CA ASP A 722 2.61 -65.58 5.90
C ASP A 722 2.11 -64.27 6.56
N ALA A 723 1.33 -63.44 5.87
CA ALA A 723 0.96 -62.09 6.33
C ALA A 723 -0.41 -61.63 5.80
N ALA A 724 -1.02 -60.67 6.51
CA ALA A 724 -2.35 -60.13 6.24
C ALA A 724 -2.41 -58.64 6.52
N ASP A 725 -3.32 -57.93 5.85
CA ASP A 725 -3.69 -56.56 6.21
C ASP A 725 -4.31 -56.49 7.61
N MET A 726 -3.99 -55.40 8.31
CA MET A 726 -4.44 -55.15 9.69
C MET A 726 -4.86 -53.68 9.88
N LEU A 727 -6.07 -53.45 10.37
CA LEU A 727 -6.50 -52.15 10.88
C LEU A 727 -6.56 -52.23 12.41
N THR A 728 -5.70 -51.47 13.10
CA THR A 728 -5.61 -51.43 14.57
C THR A 728 -6.13 -50.10 15.09
N LEU A 729 -7.07 -50.14 16.03
CA LEU A 729 -7.59 -48.95 16.70
C LEU A 729 -6.97 -48.79 18.09
N GLU A 730 -6.55 -47.60 18.45
CA GLU A 730 -6.06 -47.29 19.79
C GLU A 730 -7.18 -47.27 20.84
N SER A 731 -6.79 -47.31 22.12
CA SER A 731 -7.72 -47.45 23.24
C SER A 731 -8.62 -46.22 23.45
N GLY A 732 -9.83 -46.27 22.91
CA GLY A 732 -10.86 -45.23 23.08
C GLY A 732 -11.57 -44.87 21.78
N SER A 733 -10.96 -45.20 20.65
CA SER A 733 -11.56 -45.13 19.31
C SER A 733 -12.76 -46.05 19.17
N THR A 734 -13.72 -45.65 18.34
CA THR A 734 -14.84 -46.47 17.87
C THR A 734 -14.61 -47.00 16.45
N LEU A 735 -15.28 -48.11 16.14
CA LEU A 735 -15.44 -48.63 14.79
C LEU A 735 -16.92 -48.54 14.45
N ASP A 736 -17.27 -47.81 13.39
CA ASP A 736 -18.62 -47.74 12.83
C ASP A 736 -18.58 -48.10 11.33
N ILE A 737 -19.30 -49.15 10.95
CA ILE A 737 -19.41 -49.60 9.57
C ILE A 737 -20.90 -49.84 9.27
N SER A 738 -21.39 -49.07 8.29
CA SER A 738 -22.78 -49.02 7.85
C SER A 738 -23.32 -50.35 7.32
N GLU A 739 -24.65 -50.53 7.38
CA GLU A 739 -25.42 -51.69 6.87
C GLU A 739 -25.32 -51.91 5.36
N GLU A 740 -24.85 -50.92 4.59
CA GLU A 740 -24.65 -51.06 3.14
C GLU A 740 -23.16 -50.98 2.74
N ALA A 741 -22.24 -51.04 3.71
CA ALA A 741 -20.80 -51.11 3.43
C ALA A 741 -20.37 -52.55 3.07
N VAL A 742 -19.45 -52.67 2.11
CA VAL A 742 -19.00 -53.97 1.59
C VAL A 742 -17.59 -54.28 2.09
N LEU A 743 -17.43 -55.46 2.69
CA LEU A 743 -16.12 -55.98 3.10
C LEU A 743 -15.60 -57.01 2.10
N GLU A 744 -14.39 -56.78 1.58
CA GLU A 744 -13.74 -57.61 0.57
C GLU A 744 -12.39 -58.15 1.07
N LEU A 745 -12.12 -59.40 0.72
CA LEU A 745 -10.85 -60.08 0.95
C LEU A 745 -10.12 -60.30 -0.38
N LEU A 746 -8.88 -59.83 -0.50
CA LEU A 746 -8.05 -59.98 -1.70
C LEU A 746 -6.89 -60.95 -1.42
N ILE A 747 -6.95 -62.16 -1.96
CA ILE A 747 -5.81 -63.11 -1.85
C ILE A 747 -4.76 -62.73 -2.90
N ALA A 748 -3.69 -62.09 -2.45
CA ALA A 748 -2.63 -61.50 -3.26
C ALA A 748 -1.75 -62.56 -3.95
N ASP A 749 -1.51 -63.69 -3.27
CA ASP A 749 -0.65 -64.81 -3.73
C ASP A 749 -1.40 -65.86 -4.57
N ALA A 750 -2.72 -65.71 -4.75
CA ALA A 750 -3.48 -66.59 -5.63
C ALA A 750 -3.29 -66.19 -7.12
N ASP A 751 -3.09 -67.19 -8.00
CA ASP A 751 -3.12 -67.00 -9.46
C ASP A 751 -4.36 -67.70 -10.08
N PRO A 752 -5.28 -66.96 -10.75
CA PRO A 752 -5.40 -65.50 -10.73
C PRO A 752 -5.83 -64.99 -9.35
N ARG A 753 -5.51 -63.72 -9.04
CA ARG A 753 -5.95 -63.06 -7.80
C ARG A 753 -7.44 -63.23 -7.60
N ARG A 754 -7.85 -63.55 -6.37
CA ARG A 754 -9.26 -63.78 -6.02
C ARG A 754 -9.72 -62.75 -5.02
N THR A 755 -10.85 -62.12 -5.33
CA THR A 755 -11.60 -61.26 -4.42
C THR A 755 -12.81 -62.02 -3.91
N TYR A 756 -13.03 -61.99 -2.60
CA TYR A 756 -14.23 -62.54 -1.97
C TYR A 756 -14.96 -61.43 -1.23
N THR A 757 -16.22 -61.18 -1.58
CA THR A 757 -17.13 -60.37 -0.76
C THR A 757 -17.50 -61.20 0.46
N LEU A 758 -17.09 -60.75 1.65
CA LEU A 758 -17.29 -61.46 2.91
C LEU A 758 -18.68 -61.19 3.50
N ILE A 759 -19.11 -59.93 3.45
CA ILE A 759 -20.38 -59.44 3.98
C ILE A 759 -20.87 -58.28 3.10
N GLU A 760 -22.12 -58.40 2.62
CA GLU A 760 -23.02 -57.25 2.37
C GLU A 760 -23.86 -57.14 3.66
N THR A 761 -23.77 -56.03 4.38
CA THR A 761 -24.02 -55.96 5.83
C THR A 761 -25.50 -55.82 6.20
N GLU A 762 -26.35 -56.83 5.90
CA GLU A 762 -27.82 -56.82 6.16
C GLU A 762 -28.28 -56.37 7.57
N ASP A 763 -27.41 -56.38 8.60
CA ASP A 763 -27.66 -55.87 9.98
C ASP A 763 -26.61 -54.83 10.47
N GLY A 764 -25.65 -54.42 9.63
CA GLY A 764 -24.55 -53.49 9.98
C GLY A 764 -23.49 -54.05 10.94
N LEU A 765 -22.43 -53.26 11.19
CA LEU A 765 -21.57 -53.45 12.36
C LEU A 765 -21.83 -52.40 13.44
N GLY A 766 -22.26 -51.18 13.10
CA GLY A 766 -22.67 -50.12 14.03
C GLY A 766 -21.58 -49.56 14.96
N GLU A 767 -21.95 -48.64 15.84
CA GLU A 767 -21.06 -47.96 16.81
C GLU A 767 -20.69 -48.89 17.99
N TYR A 768 -19.55 -49.59 17.94
CA TYR A 768 -19.16 -50.56 18.98
C TYR A 768 -17.90 -50.19 19.75
N ALA A 769 -18.06 -50.09 21.07
CA ALA A 769 -16.99 -50.12 22.06
C ALA A 769 -17.08 -51.41 22.90
N ASP A 770 -15.97 -52.16 22.96
CA ASP A 770 -15.68 -53.30 23.84
C ASP A 770 -16.21 -54.72 23.44
N THR A 771 -15.28 -55.52 22.90
CA THR A 771 -15.11 -56.99 23.03
C THR A 771 -16.30 -57.98 22.92
N ALA A 772 -16.92 -58.12 21.72
CA ALA A 772 -17.50 -59.42 21.29
C ALA A 772 -17.82 -59.52 19.78
N PHE A 773 -16.85 -59.90 18.94
CA PHE A 773 -17.18 -60.45 17.61
C PHE A 773 -17.56 -61.94 17.75
N TRP A 774 -18.75 -62.32 17.27
CA TRP A 774 -19.21 -63.71 17.31
C TRP A 774 -18.74 -64.49 16.08
N THR A 775 -18.24 -65.70 16.32
CA THR A 775 -17.72 -66.66 15.33
C THR A 775 -18.82 -67.32 14.49
N SER A 776 -19.88 -66.58 14.13
CA SER A 776 -21.12 -67.18 13.63
C SER A 776 -21.88 -66.37 12.59
N LEU A 777 -21.22 -65.77 11.59
CA LEU A 777 -21.80 -65.61 10.24
C LEU A 777 -20.85 -65.29 9.07
N LEU A 778 -19.63 -65.87 8.99
CA LEU A 778 -18.86 -65.88 7.73
C LEU A 778 -19.01 -67.24 7.03
N THR A 779 -19.95 -67.34 6.09
CA THR A 779 -20.09 -68.54 5.25
C THR A 779 -19.11 -68.46 4.08
N LEU A 780 -17.83 -68.69 4.37
CA LEU A 780 -16.80 -68.77 3.35
C LEU A 780 -17.06 -69.94 2.38
N PRO A 781 -16.50 -69.90 1.14
CA PRO A 781 -16.48 -71.05 0.25
C PRO A 781 -15.94 -72.29 0.96
N SER A 782 -16.43 -73.49 0.60
CA SER A 782 -16.13 -74.75 1.29
C SER A 782 -14.65 -75.18 1.33
N ASP A 783 -13.79 -74.45 0.62
CA ASP A 783 -12.39 -74.77 0.36
C ASP A 783 -11.46 -73.64 0.91
N SER A 784 -11.88 -72.96 1.99
CA SER A 784 -11.24 -71.75 2.53
C SER A 784 -10.72 -71.94 3.96
N ASP A 785 -9.40 -71.95 4.15
CA ASP A 785 -8.75 -72.08 5.47
C ASP A 785 -8.52 -70.69 6.13
N TRP A 786 -9.49 -69.78 6.07
CA TRP A 786 -9.34 -68.39 6.55
C TRP A 786 -10.54 -67.94 7.38
N GLU A 787 -10.38 -66.88 8.18
CA GLU A 787 -11.46 -66.15 8.85
C GLU A 787 -11.11 -64.67 9.00
N LEU A 788 -12.11 -63.79 9.04
CA LEU A 788 -11.92 -62.41 9.47
C LEU A 788 -12.23 -62.32 10.96
N ALA A 789 -11.30 -61.77 11.75
CA ALA A 789 -11.41 -61.69 13.19
C ALA A 789 -11.17 -60.27 13.69
N VAL A 790 -11.92 -59.87 14.73
CA VAL A 790 -11.57 -58.74 15.59
C VAL A 790 -10.91 -59.31 16.84
N ILE A 791 -9.62 -59.03 17.01
CA ILE A 791 -8.79 -59.51 18.12
C ILE A 791 -8.38 -58.31 18.97
N GLY A 792 -9.07 -58.12 20.10
CA GLY A 792 -8.94 -56.90 20.89
C GLY A 792 -9.49 -55.70 20.12
N ASN A 793 -8.63 -54.73 19.81
CA ASN A 793 -8.98 -53.53 19.04
C ASN A 793 -8.49 -53.60 17.57
N THR A 794 -8.06 -54.77 17.09
CA THR A 794 -7.54 -54.96 15.74
C THR A 794 -8.50 -55.77 14.89
N LEU A 795 -8.87 -55.24 13.72
CA LEU A 795 -9.55 -55.95 12.65
C LEU A 795 -8.49 -56.54 11.70
N GLN A 796 -8.49 -57.86 11.54
CA GLN A 796 -7.49 -58.60 10.77
C GLN A 796 -8.10 -59.80 10.04
N ALA A 797 -7.55 -60.15 8.88
CA ALA A 797 -7.78 -61.45 8.24
C ALA A 797 -6.75 -62.50 8.71
N VAL A 798 -7.22 -63.70 9.04
CA VAL A 798 -6.47 -64.75 9.75
C VAL A 798 -6.61 -66.08 9.00
N VAL A 799 -5.60 -66.95 9.05
CA VAL A 799 -5.70 -68.35 8.59
C VAL A 799 -6.39 -69.17 9.68
N SER A 800 -7.52 -69.81 9.37
CA SER A 800 -8.22 -70.68 10.32
C SER A 800 -7.38 -71.94 10.57
N ALA A 801 -6.84 -72.10 11.76
CA ALA A 801 -6.06 -73.29 12.10
C ALA A 801 -6.97 -74.54 12.12
N ASP A 802 -6.72 -75.52 11.23
CA ASP A 802 -7.40 -76.82 11.24
C ASP A 802 -7.34 -77.45 12.64
N PRO A 803 -8.48 -77.67 13.33
CA PRO A 803 -8.51 -78.28 14.65
C PRO A 803 -8.24 -79.80 14.62
N SER A 804 -7.86 -80.40 13.48
CA SER A 804 -7.88 -81.84 13.27
C SER A 804 -6.84 -82.44 12.30
N VAL A 805 -5.56 -82.48 12.70
CA VAL A 805 -4.80 -83.73 12.91
C VAL A 805 -3.37 -83.42 13.42
N PRO A 806 -2.94 -83.95 14.58
CA PRO A 806 -1.52 -83.92 14.93
C PRO A 806 -0.74 -84.90 14.06
N GLU A 807 0.40 -84.46 13.51
CA GLU A 807 1.22 -85.33 12.67
C GLU A 807 1.50 -86.71 13.32
N PRO A 808 1.47 -87.82 12.55
CA PRO A 808 1.80 -89.15 13.05
C PRO A 808 3.20 -89.28 13.67
N SER A 809 4.10 -88.32 13.42
CA SER A 809 5.46 -88.23 13.95
C SER A 809 5.49 -87.88 15.46
N ALA A 810 4.52 -87.12 15.97
CA ALA A 810 4.53 -86.58 17.34
C ALA A 810 4.33 -87.64 18.44
N TRP A 811 3.71 -88.79 18.12
CA TRP A 811 3.39 -89.83 19.10
C TRP A 811 4.57 -90.74 19.49
N ILE A 812 5.71 -90.68 18.77
CA ILE A 812 6.87 -91.56 19.05
C ILE A 812 7.83 -90.95 20.09
N LEU A 813 7.79 -89.64 20.34
CA LEU A 813 8.66 -88.99 21.35
C LEU A 813 8.04 -88.88 22.76
N LEU A 814 6.73 -89.15 22.93
CA LEU A 814 6.07 -89.10 24.24
C LEU A 814 6.07 -90.43 25.03
N LEU A 815 6.93 -91.40 24.65
CA LEU A 815 7.07 -92.69 25.34
C LEU A 815 8.46 -92.96 25.95
N LEU A 816 9.38 -91.98 25.93
CA LEU A 816 10.73 -92.10 26.52
C LEU A 816 11.12 -90.99 27.52
N GLY A 817 10.25 -90.00 27.76
CA GLY A 817 10.57 -88.85 28.62
C GLY A 817 10.20 -88.98 30.11
N SER A 818 9.32 -89.92 30.48
CA SER A 818 8.62 -89.93 31.78
C SER A 818 8.93 -91.13 32.69
N PHE A 819 10.18 -91.63 32.65
CA PHE A 819 10.75 -92.47 33.71
C PHE A 819 12.00 -91.81 34.32
N GLY A 820 11.80 -91.10 35.43
CA GLY A 820 12.84 -90.44 36.24
C GLY A 820 12.72 -88.91 36.22
N LEU A 821 12.32 -88.22 37.28
CA LEU A 821 12.76 -88.42 38.66
C LEU A 821 11.77 -87.81 39.67
N PHE A 822 11.08 -88.68 40.42
CA PHE A 822 11.07 -88.47 41.86
C PHE A 822 12.53 -88.57 42.34
N TYR A 823 13.08 -87.53 42.98
CA TYR A 823 13.42 -87.55 44.42
C TYR A 823 14.31 -86.34 44.82
N ARG A 824 14.14 -85.86 46.05
CA ARG A 824 14.85 -84.70 46.62
C ARG A 824 16.11 -85.13 47.38
N ARG A 825 17.14 -84.27 47.40
CA ARG A 825 18.31 -84.25 48.33
C ARG A 825 19.27 -85.45 48.20
N LYS A 826 20.61 -85.29 48.27
CA LYS A 826 21.35 -84.64 49.39
C LYS A 826 22.85 -84.53 49.06
N LYS A 827 23.49 -83.48 49.61
CA LYS A 827 24.92 -83.10 49.54
C LYS A 827 25.39 -82.58 48.19
#